data_AF-A0A2M8EYK4-F1
#
_entry.id   AF-A0A2M8EYK4-F1
#
_cell.length_a   1.000
_cell.length_b   1.000
_cell.length_c   1.000
_cell.angle_alpha   90.00
_cell.angle_beta   90.00
_cell.angle_gamma   90.00
#
_symmetry.space_group_name_H-M   'P 1'
#
loop_
_entity.id
_entity.type
_entity.pdbx_description
1 polymer ?
#
loop_
_entity_poly.entity_id
_entity_poly.type
_entity_poly.pdbx_seq_one_letter_code
_entity_poly.pdbx_strand_id
1 'polypeptide(L)'
;MKQNESITFGQFLTLQKAASSIYLHQPKSRVSFDISRANNTKKCHQLVRSNSSISPEQQSSYLAYAVSAKSWNKLTRREFDRLKELYGEAVVKIMLIDMNFTKWLHNNSDMRNIITTGGACALESIDTRVLAILKQRHQNAASIIPRYIKEISLRAPTWTQVTGALIPRYGLNIMYDETFPWYLRMEDYGLQDAESVTQHIYDGIFNAVRRYVRLFDPNSKTISLPFTELNLQSKGLIQKWSAIVEPYLRALEKKYGLENGYHNSNDQLKAWVMYTYFGPEILFCVKNYIEEKYPALYKEFNLNKATIHIRGKQIDHLDTERSNTWMHSIILKQKDSKLLLDRKKSLLTPFHCQEVAQLQWLFDHGHSLQSGLAGFLDSNFQGRLLHEESVYPRSILKNKITENLSSEYYDSPLRLHAHNVGETVQFLGRFKQLNSISISKNILLEFQQIKRRAENINRKISVLEDFISVFILVEKFFHVKSRNNSSTQMLESLPVSSKILIKMKKICIKRFRNDAYLKRKLGLSETQSIDVAIYIKDFFDKLLKGTKEKVPINVSKYLLFIKFIQEQSPLIVRQSKQRVSKLTKEKNSADKTAQELVTTVSDNIIYSNTDELATYTNILPLSENYFVTYMQQLLFIKSVRDAYIDMEKIESSKKILKNEKEEKIVEIIQKIFPVIEDCIRFIMLGGDYPWDSRFKYQYRAS
;
A
#
# COMPACT_ATOMS: atom_id res chain seq x y z
N MET A 1 -10.06 6.14 -33.65
CA MET A 1 -9.23 5.91 -32.44
C MET A 1 -8.52 4.59 -32.61
N LYS A 2 -7.18 4.52 -32.50
CA LYS A 2 -6.47 3.23 -32.44
C LYS A 2 -6.99 2.49 -31.21
N GLN A 3 -7.54 1.28 -31.39
CA GLN A 3 -7.93 0.41 -30.28
C GLN A 3 -6.76 0.36 -29.29
N ASN A 4 -7.00 0.70 -28.03
CA ASN A 4 -6.07 0.35 -26.95
C ASN A 4 -5.79 -1.15 -27.11
N GLU A 5 -4.52 -1.55 -27.29
CA GLU A 5 -4.17 -2.95 -27.44
C GLU A 5 -4.72 -3.75 -26.26
N SER A 6 -5.61 -4.69 -26.56
CA SER A 6 -6.23 -5.53 -25.54
C SER A 6 -5.19 -6.41 -24.88
N ILE A 7 -5.38 -6.70 -23.59
CA ILE A 7 -4.43 -7.49 -22.81
C ILE A 7 -4.11 -8.86 -23.45
N THR A 8 -2.83 -9.17 -23.54
CA THR A 8 -2.34 -10.48 -24.00
C THR A 8 -2.21 -11.47 -22.84
N PHE A 9 -2.20 -12.77 -23.15
CA PHE A 9 -2.02 -13.80 -22.12
C PHE A 9 -0.69 -13.64 -21.35
N GLY A 10 0.39 -13.24 -22.03
CA GLY A 10 1.67 -12.97 -21.38
C GLY A 10 1.59 -11.80 -20.40
N GLN A 11 0.95 -10.70 -20.78
CA GLN A 11 0.73 -9.55 -19.90
C GLN A 11 -0.17 -9.91 -18.71
N PHE A 12 -1.21 -10.71 -18.92
CA PHE A 12 -2.05 -11.23 -17.84
C PHE A 12 -1.23 -12.02 -16.81
N LEU A 13 -0.37 -12.95 -17.26
CA LEU A 13 0.50 -13.70 -16.35
C LEU A 13 1.49 -12.80 -15.61
N THR A 14 2.07 -11.80 -16.28
CA THR A 14 2.97 -10.82 -15.65
C THR A 14 2.24 -10.02 -14.57
N LEU A 15 1.02 -9.54 -14.87
CA LEU A 15 0.19 -8.81 -13.92
C LEU A 15 -0.13 -9.65 -12.68
N GLN A 16 -0.57 -10.89 -12.87
CA GLN A 16 -0.93 -11.77 -11.76
C GLN A 16 0.27 -12.14 -10.89
N LYS A 17 1.46 -12.29 -11.51
CA LYS A 17 2.72 -12.48 -10.79
C LYS A 17 3.10 -11.26 -9.96
N ALA A 18 2.98 -10.05 -10.52
CA ALA A 18 3.22 -8.82 -9.78
C ALA A 18 2.25 -8.67 -8.60
N ALA A 19 0.95 -8.91 -8.83
CA ALA A 19 -0.06 -8.90 -7.76
C ALA A 19 0.23 -9.91 -6.66
N SER A 20 0.62 -11.14 -7.00
CA SER A 20 1.02 -12.14 -6.02
C SER A 20 2.30 -11.74 -5.27
N SER A 21 3.29 -11.17 -5.97
CA SER A 21 4.61 -10.79 -5.44
C SER A 21 4.52 -9.75 -4.33
N ILE A 22 3.69 -8.72 -4.53
CA ILE A 22 3.46 -7.65 -3.55
C ILE A 22 3.03 -8.20 -2.17
N TYR A 23 2.29 -9.31 -2.13
CA TYR A 23 1.83 -9.93 -0.88
C TYR A 23 2.68 -11.11 -0.40
N LEU A 24 3.65 -11.59 -1.19
CA LEU A 24 4.54 -12.70 -0.81
C LEU A 24 5.32 -12.44 0.48
N HIS A 25 5.64 -11.17 0.76
CA HIS A 25 6.35 -10.75 1.96
C HIS A 25 5.46 -10.72 3.22
N GLN A 26 4.16 -10.97 3.08
CA GLN A 26 3.19 -11.07 4.18
C GLN A 26 2.45 -12.41 4.12
N PRO A 27 3.13 -13.54 4.40
CA PRO A 27 2.55 -14.89 4.25
C PRO A 27 1.39 -15.15 5.22
N LYS A 28 1.27 -14.36 6.30
CA LYS A 28 0.17 -14.44 7.27
C LYS A 28 -1.03 -13.54 6.92
N SER A 29 -0.95 -12.75 5.85
CA SER A 29 -2.05 -11.89 5.42
C SER A 29 -3.20 -12.70 4.82
N ARG A 30 -4.42 -12.13 4.83
CA ARG A 30 -5.61 -12.83 4.30
C ARG A 30 -5.56 -12.95 2.79
N VAL A 31 -5.03 -11.94 2.11
CA VAL A 31 -4.83 -11.99 0.65
C VAL A 31 -3.88 -13.13 0.28
N SER A 32 -2.74 -13.26 0.96
CA SER A 32 -1.81 -14.38 0.73
C SER A 32 -2.46 -15.73 0.99
N PHE A 33 -3.29 -15.82 2.04
CA PHE A 33 -4.07 -17.01 2.31
C PHE A 33 -5.04 -17.31 1.15
N ASP A 34 -5.87 -16.37 0.70
CA ASP A 34 -6.85 -16.61 -0.37
C ASP A 34 -6.22 -16.89 -1.74
N ILE A 35 -5.04 -16.33 -2.03
CA ILE A 35 -4.20 -16.73 -3.17
C ILE A 35 -3.80 -18.20 -3.05
N SER A 36 -3.36 -18.63 -1.85
CA SER A 36 -3.03 -20.04 -1.58
C SER A 36 -4.26 -20.95 -1.77
N ARG A 37 -5.44 -20.53 -1.28
CA ARG A 37 -6.70 -21.27 -1.50
C ARG A 37 -7.02 -21.46 -2.97
N ALA A 38 -6.94 -20.40 -3.76
CA ALA A 38 -7.15 -20.48 -5.21
C ALA A 38 -6.22 -21.51 -5.86
N ASN A 39 -4.95 -21.53 -5.45
CA ASN A 39 -3.95 -22.45 -5.98
C ASN A 39 -4.18 -23.92 -5.54
N ASN A 40 -4.68 -24.12 -4.32
CA ASN A 40 -4.75 -25.43 -3.67
C ASN A 40 -6.12 -26.12 -3.80
N THR A 41 -7.21 -25.37 -4.01
CA THR A 41 -8.58 -25.90 -3.98
C THR A 41 -8.78 -27.11 -4.93
N LYS A 42 -8.26 -27.04 -6.17
CA LYS A 42 -8.29 -28.18 -7.11
C LYS A 42 -7.57 -29.42 -6.58
N LYS A 43 -6.37 -29.23 -6.01
CA LYS A 43 -5.55 -30.33 -5.50
C LYS A 43 -6.26 -30.99 -4.31
N CYS A 44 -6.82 -30.20 -3.40
CA CYS A 44 -7.62 -30.68 -2.29
C CYS A 44 -8.81 -31.53 -2.80
N HIS A 45 -9.59 -31.00 -3.74
CA HIS A 45 -10.71 -31.73 -4.35
C HIS A 45 -10.28 -33.06 -4.99
N GLN A 46 -9.15 -33.07 -5.71
CA GLN A 46 -8.62 -34.28 -6.35
C GLN A 46 -8.19 -35.34 -5.33
N LEU A 47 -7.45 -34.95 -4.28
CA LEU A 47 -6.99 -35.87 -3.24
C LEU A 47 -8.14 -36.51 -2.49
N VAL A 48 -9.19 -35.74 -2.17
CA VAL A 48 -10.38 -36.26 -1.49
C VAL A 48 -11.14 -37.23 -2.40
N ARG A 49 -11.29 -36.92 -3.69
CA ARG A 49 -11.89 -37.84 -4.68
C ARG A 49 -11.11 -39.13 -4.89
N SER A 50 -9.78 -39.11 -4.70
CA SER A 50 -8.93 -40.30 -4.77
C SER A 50 -8.76 -41.02 -3.43
N ASN A 51 -9.60 -40.73 -2.42
CA ASN A 51 -9.52 -41.30 -1.07
C ASN A 51 -8.13 -41.13 -0.41
N SER A 52 -7.40 -40.10 -0.81
CA SER A 52 -6.08 -39.77 -0.26
C SER A 52 -6.23 -38.82 0.94
N SER A 53 -5.33 -38.93 1.90
CA SER A 53 -5.30 -38.00 3.03
C SER A 53 -4.92 -36.60 2.58
N ILE A 54 -5.52 -35.60 3.23
CA ILE A 54 -5.17 -34.18 3.05
C ILE A 54 -4.61 -33.63 4.36
N SER A 55 -3.67 -32.70 4.28
CA SER A 55 -3.15 -32.03 5.48
C SER A 55 -4.17 -31.04 6.05
N PRO A 56 -4.08 -30.65 7.34
CA PRO A 56 -4.94 -29.61 7.91
C PRO A 56 -4.91 -28.28 7.14
N GLU A 57 -3.74 -27.92 6.59
CA GLU A 57 -3.56 -26.73 5.75
C GLU A 57 -4.28 -26.85 4.39
N GLN A 58 -4.25 -28.05 3.78
CA GLN A 58 -5.00 -28.30 2.55
C GLN A 58 -6.51 -28.28 2.80
N GLN A 59 -6.94 -28.80 3.96
CA GLN A 59 -8.33 -28.80 4.37
C GLN A 59 -8.85 -27.36 4.56
N SER A 60 -8.10 -26.52 5.29
CA SER A 60 -8.48 -25.11 5.50
C SER A 60 -8.42 -24.27 4.21
N SER A 61 -7.69 -24.75 3.20
CA SER A 61 -7.59 -24.11 1.90
C SER A 61 -8.74 -24.43 0.93
N TYR A 62 -9.63 -25.36 1.28
CA TYR A 62 -10.76 -25.76 0.42
C TYR A 62 -11.78 -24.62 0.27
N LEU A 63 -12.36 -24.46 -0.93
CA LEU A 63 -13.40 -23.47 -1.21
C LEU A 63 -14.71 -24.22 -1.44
N ALA A 64 -15.60 -24.24 -0.43
CA ALA A 64 -16.75 -25.14 -0.42
C ALA A 64 -17.73 -24.92 -1.58
N TYR A 65 -17.85 -23.69 -2.09
CA TYR A 65 -18.75 -23.37 -3.20
C TYR A 65 -18.13 -23.67 -4.57
N ALA A 66 -16.79 -23.79 -4.67
CA ALA A 66 -16.08 -23.86 -5.95
C ALA A 66 -15.58 -25.28 -6.27
N VAL A 67 -16.25 -25.95 -7.22
CA VAL A 67 -15.95 -27.35 -7.57
C VAL A 67 -14.70 -27.45 -8.45
N SER A 68 -13.66 -28.10 -7.93
CA SER A 68 -12.41 -28.42 -8.65
C SER A 68 -11.79 -27.21 -9.39
N ALA A 69 -11.80 -26.04 -8.73
CA ALA A 69 -11.52 -24.77 -9.39
C ALA A 69 -10.04 -24.56 -9.78
N LYS A 70 -9.85 -24.03 -10.99
CA LYS A 70 -8.55 -23.74 -11.60
C LYS A 70 -8.15 -22.29 -11.31
N SER A 71 -7.00 -22.10 -10.68
CA SER A 71 -6.37 -20.79 -10.46
C SER A 71 -5.82 -20.17 -11.75
N TRP A 72 -5.62 -18.86 -11.74
CA TRP A 72 -5.09 -18.06 -12.86
C TRP A 72 -3.80 -18.63 -13.47
N ASN A 73 -2.88 -19.14 -12.63
CA ASN A 73 -1.59 -19.71 -13.06
C ASN A 73 -1.71 -21.07 -13.75
N LYS A 74 -2.90 -21.67 -13.75
CA LYS A 74 -3.21 -22.95 -14.41
C LYS A 74 -4.11 -22.76 -15.64
N LEU A 75 -4.49 -21.52 -15.98
CA LEU A 75 -5.23 -21.22 -17.20
C LEU A 75 -4.36 -21.50 -18.42
N THR A 76 -4.95 -22.08 -19.45
CA THR A 76 -4.35 -22.21 -20.78
C THR A 76 -4.56 -20.93 -21.58
N ARG A 77 -3.74 -20.70 -22.62
CA ARG A 77 -3.93 -19.56 -23.52
C ARG A 77 -5.32 -19.54 -24.14
N ARG A 78 -5.82 -20.69 -24.58
CA ARG A 78 -7.17 -20.84 -25.13
C ARG A 78 -8.24 -20.43 -24.12
N GLU A 79 -8.17 -20.92 -22.88
CA GLU A 79 -9.13 -20.53 -21.82
C GLU A 79 -9.09 -19.02 -21.57
N PHE A 80 -7.89 -18.43 -21.49
CA PHE A 80 -7.73 -16.98 -21.34
C PHE A 80 -8.33 -16.18 -22.51
N ASP A 81 -8.05 -16.57 -23.76
CA ASP A 81 -8.54 -15.83 -24.92
C ASP A 81 -10.08 -15.80 -24.97
N ARG A 82 -10.72 -16.90 -24.57
CA ARG A 82 -12.18 -16.99 -24.46
C ARG A 82 -12.75 -16.20 -23.28
N LEU A 83 -12.08 -16.24 -22.13
CA LEU A 83 -12.44 -15.37 -21.00
C LEU A 83 -12.31 -13.89 -21.36
N LYS A 84 -11.30 -13.53 -22.15
CA LYS A 84 -11.10 -12.17 -22.65
C LYS A 84 -12.17 -11.78 -23.68
N GLU A 85 -12.61 -12.69 -24.53
CA GLU A 85 -13.76 -12.45 -25.43
C GLU A 85 -15.04 -12.13 -24.62
N LEU A 86 -15.24 -12.84 -23.50
CA LEU A 86 -16.41 -12.68 -22.65
C LEU A 86 -16.37 -11.41 -21.77
N TYR A 87 -15.25 -11.20 -21.07
CA TYR A 87 -15.10 -10.18 -20.02
C TYR A 87 -14.28 -8.97 -20.47
N GLY A 88 -13.66 -9.02 -21.64
CA GLY A 88 -12.78 -7.96 -22.08
C GLY A 88 -11.58 -7.75 -21.16
N GLU A 89 -11.26 -6.49 -20.91
CA GLU A 89 -10.22 -6.11 -19.96
C GLU A 89 -10.57 -6.49 -18.51
N ALA A 90 -11.83 -6.79 -18.17
CA ALA A 90 -12.19 -7.28 -16.83
C ALA A 90 -11.64 -8.69 -16.54
N VAL A 91 -11.14 -9.40 -17.54
CA VAL A 91 -10.44 -10.70 -17.38
C VAL A 91 -9.31 -10.62 -16.36
N VAL A 92 -8.69 -9.45 -16.18
CA VAL A 92 -7.62 -9.23 -15.18
C VAL A 92 -8.08 -9.48 -13.75
N LYS A 93 -9.37 -9.38 -13.45
CA LYS A 93 -9.92 -9.67 -12.12
C LYS A 93 -9.97 -11.17 -11.82
N ILE A 94 -9.99 -12.02 -12.84
CA ILE A 94 -10.20 -13.46 -12.68
C ILE A 94 -8.98 -14.10 -12.01
N MET A 95 -9.20 -14.59 -10.80
CA MET A 95 -8.21 -15.32 -10.00
C MET A 95 -8.41 -16.83 -10.04
N LEU A 96 -9.65 -17.29 -10.22
CA LEU A 96 -9.99 -18.68 -10.45
C LEU A 96 -11.29 -18.83 -11.24
N ILE A 97 -11.45 -19.98 -11.89
CA ILE A 97 -12.72 -20.44 -12.49
C ILE A 97 -12.98 -21.88 -12.08
N ASP A 98 -14.24 -22.26 -11.90
CA ASP A 98 -14.57 -23.63 -11.52
C ASP A 98 -14.54 -24.60 -12.72
N MET A 99 -14.76 -25.89 -12.42
CA MET A 99 -14.72 -26.93 -13.44
C MET A 99 -15.83 -26.80 -14.48
N ASN A 100 -17.04 -26.38 -14.10
CA ASN A 100 -18.15 -26.27 -15.04
C ASN A 100 -17.91 -25.13 -16.02
N PHE A 101 -17.42 -24.00 -15.53
CA PHE A 101 -17.05 -22.90 -16.40
C PHE A 101 -15.90 -23.30 -17.33
N THR A 102 -14.88 -24.00 -16.80
CA THR A 102 -13.79 -24.54 -17.60
C THR A 102 -14.30 -25.45 -18.73
N LYS A 103 -15.17 -26.43 -18.42
CA LYS A 103 -15.77 -27.33 -19.43
C LYS A 103 -16.55 -26.54 -20.48
N TRP A 104 -17.34 -25.55 -20.05
CA TRP A 104 -18.11 -24.72 -20.96
C TRP A 104 -17.21 -23.94 -21.93
N LEU A 105 -16.11 -23.38 -21.42
CA LEU A 105 -15.07 -22.71 -22.22
C LEU A 105 -14.34 -23.64 -23.19
N HIS A 106 -14.41 -24.97 -23.06
CA HIS A 106 -13.85 -25.90 -24.05
C HIS A 106 -14.88 -26.33 -25.10
N ASN A 107 -16.12 -26.54 -24.67
CA ASN A 107 -17.14 -27.23 -25.46
C ASN A 107 -18.05 -26.31 -26.26
N ASN A 108 -18.33 -25.08 -25.79
CA ASN A 108 -19.20 -24.16 -26.51
C ASN A 108 -18.39 -23.40 -27.56
N SER A 109 -18.97 -23.02 -28.69
CA SER A 109 -18.32 -22.16 -29.69
C SER A 109 -18.73 -20.69 -29.54
N ASP A 110 -19.99 -20.43 -29.15
CA ASP A 110 -20.58 -19.09 -29.07
C ASP A 110 -20.50 -18.50 -27.64
N MET A 111 -19.72 -17.43 -27.46
CA MET A 111 -19.55 -16.75 -26.18
C MET A 111 -20.78 -15.94 -25.72
N ARG A 112 -21.86 -15.94 -26.51
CA ARG A 112 -23.15 -15.34 -26.12
C ARG A 112 -24.01 -16.29 -25.28
N ASN A 113 -23.76 -17.59 -25.31
CA ASN A 113 -24.59 -18.62 -24.67
C ASN A 113 -24.32 -18.79 -23.16
N ILE A 114 -24.19 -17.68 -22.44
CA ILE A 114 -23.81 -17.61 -21.04
C ILE A 114 -24.51 -16.44 -20.35
N ILE A 115 -24.93 -16.68 -19.11
CA ILE A 115 -25.43 -15.65 -18.20
C ILE A 115 -24.38 -15.46 -17.10
N THR A 116 -23.89 -14.23 -16.93
CA THR A 116 -22.96 -13.88 -15.85
C THR A 116 -23.67 -13.01 -14.82
N THR A 117 -23.61 -13.41 -13.55
CA THR A 117 -24.25 -12.70 -12.46
C THR A 117 -23.25 -12.34 -11.36
N GLY A 118 -23.55 -11.32 -10.56
CA GLY A 118 -22.84 -10.99 -9.33
C GLY A 118 -23.78 -10.34 -8.32
N GLY A 119 -23.30 -10.02 -7.12
CA GLY A 119 -24.11 -9.42 -6.06
C GLY A 119 -23.20 -8.82 -4.99
N ALA A 120 -23.75 -7.95 -4.15
CA ALA A 120 -23.02 -7.26 -3.09
C ALA A 120 -23.69 -7.49 -1.74
N CYS A 121 -22.93 -7.36 -0.66
CA CYS A 121 -23.45 -7.39 0.69
C CYS A 121 -24.00 -6.01 1.08
N ALA A 122 -25.19 -5.92 1.67
CA ALA A 122 -25.73 -4.64 2.16
C ALA A 122 -24.90 -4.05 3.30
N LEU A 123 -24.36 -4.92 4.16
CA LEU A 123 -23.35 -4.57 5.18
C LEU A 123 -22.07 -5.34 4.90
N GLU A 124 -20.93 -4.67 5.01
CA GLU A 124 -19.63 -5.33 4.83
C GLU A 124 -19.34 -6.29 6.00
N SER A 125 -18.49 -7.29 5.78
CA SER A 125 -18.11 -8.25 6.83
C SER A 125 -17.39 -7.59 8.02
N ILE A 126 -16.79 -6.42 7.82
CA ILE A 126 -16.29 -5.63 8.95
C ILE A 126 -17.43 -5.09 9.83
N ASP A 127 -18.54 -4.64 9.24
CA ASP A 127 -19.68 -4.13 9.99
C ASP A 127 -20.36 -5.24 10.79
N THR A 128 -20.52 -6.43 10.21
CA THR A 128 -21.10 -7.57 10.95
C THR A 128 -20.24 -7.97 12.16
N ARG A 129 -18.91 -7.80 12.09
CA ARG A 129 -18.01 -7.98 13.24
C ARG A 129 -18.19 -6.91 14.30
N VAL A 130 -18.34 -5.65 13.89
CA VAL A 130 -18.64 -4.54 14.81
C VAL A 130 -19.95 -4.81 15.55
N LEU A 131 -20.99 -5.22 14.83
CA LEU A 131 -22.27 -5.61 15.41
C LEU A 131 -22.14 -6.77 16.40
N ALA A 132 -21.33 -7.78 16.07
CA ALA A 132 -21.06 -8.89 16.98
C ALA A 132 -20.34 -8.45 18.27
N ILE A 133 -19.37 -7.51 18.17
CA ILE A 133 -18.68 -6.92 19.34
C ILE A 133 -19.68 -6.17 20.22
N LEU A 134 -20.55 -5.36 19.62
CA LEU A 134 -21.59 -4.61 20.32
C LEU A 134 -22.58 -5.54 21.03
N LYS A 135 -23.05 -6.60 20.36
CA LYS A 135 -24.01 -7.57 20.92
C LYS A 135 -23.46 -8.33 22.13
N GLN A 136 -22.15 -8.61 22.17
CA GLN A 136 -21.53 -9.39 23.25
C GLN A 136 -21.35 -8.63 24.57
N ARG A 137 -21.42 -7.28 24.59
CA ARG A 137 -20.82 -6.49 25.68
C ARG A 137 -21.70 -5.42 26.32
N HIS A 138 -22.90 -5.13 25.82
CA HIS A 138 -23.69 -3.98 26.30
C HIS A 138 -25.10 -4.36 26.79
N GLN A 139 -25.47 -3.85 27.97
CA GLN A 139 -26.86 -3.84 28.47
C GLN A 139 -27.80 -3.01 27.55
N ASN A 140 -27.24 -2.11 26.72
CA ASN A 140 -27.94 -1.25 25.77
C ASN A 140 -27.70 -1.64 24.29
N ALA A 141 -27.25 -2.86 23.99
CA ALA A 141 -26.96 -3.28 22.61
C ALA A 141 -28.15 -3.07 21.66
N ALA A 142 -29.38 -3.26 22.18
CA ALA A 142 -30.62 -3.09 21.44
C ALA A 142 -30.88 -1.67 20.91
N SER A 143 -30.31 -0.62 21.53
CA SER A 143 -30.46 0.76 21.04
C SER A 143 -29.28 1.25 20.19
N ILE A 144 -28.07 0.74 20.45
CA ILE A 144 -26.85 1.16 19.73
C ILE A 144 -26.76 0.49 18.35
N ILE A 145 -27.13 -0.79 18.24
CA ILE A 145 -27.02 -1.54 16.99
C ILE A 145 -27.87 -0.91 15.87
N PRO A 146 -29.18 -0.62 16.06
CA PRO A 146 -29.98 0.03 15.03
C PRO A 146 -29.40 1.38 14.62
N ARG A 147 -28.88 2.18 15.58
CA ARG A 147 -28.24 3.46 15.28
C ARG A 147 -26.98 3.28 14.43
N TYR A 148 -26.11 2.33 14.77
CA TYR A 148 -24.92 2.01 13.97
C TYR A 148 -25.30 1.62 12.54
N ILE A 149 -26.31 0.75 12.38
CA ILE A 149 -26.77 0.32 11.07
C ILE A 149 -27.30 1.51 10.27
N LYS A 150 -28.13 2.37 10.87
CA LYS A 150 -28.61 3.60 10.19
C LYS A 150 -27.45 4.47 9.73
N GLU A 151 -26.48 4.73 10.59
CA GLU A 151 -25.29 5.54 10.25
C GLU A 151 -24.48 4.93 9.09
N ILE A 152 -24.20 3.64 9.11
CA ILE A 152 -23.42 3.02 8.03
C ILE A 152 -24.23 2.89 6.73
N SER A 153 -25.56 2.75 6.83
CA SER A 153 -26.46 2.68 5.67
C SER A 153 -26.50 3.99 4.89
N LEU A 154 -26.43 5.14 5.58
CA LEU A 154 -26.33 6.45 4.96
C LEU A 154 -25.05 6.64 4.14
N ARG A 155 -24.05 5.78 4.34
CA ARG A 155 -22.75 5.87 3.65
C ARG A 155 -22.69 4.97 2.42
N ALA A 156 -23.70 4.13 2.19
CA ALA A 156 -23.73 3.30 1.00
C ALA A 156 -23.85 4.13 -0.30
N PRO A 157 -23.25 3.66 -1.42
CA PRO A 157 -22.38 2.50 -1.49
C PRO A 157 -20.95 2.79 -1.00
N THR A 158 -20.31 1.76 -0.48
CA THR A 158 -18.85 1.76 -0.26
C THR A 158 -18.11 1.22 -1.48
N TRP A 159 -16.83 1.55 -1.61
CA TRP A 159 -16.02 1.15 -2.76
C TRP A 159 -16.03 -0.36 -3.01
N THR A 160 -15.91 -1.19 -1.97
CA THR A 160 -15.93 -2.66 -2.12
C THR A 160 -17.31 -3.21 -2.44
N GLN A 161 -18.40 -2.57 -2.00
CA GLN A 161 -19.74 -2.96 -2.45
C GLN A 161 -19.89 -2.77 -3.97
N VAL A 162 -19.17 -1.81 -4.54
CA VAL A 162 -19.17 -1.56 -5.98
C VAL A 162 -18.20 -2.49 -6.73
N THR A 163 -16.92 -2.50 -6.35
CA THR A 163 -15.88 -3.28 -7.04
C THR A 163 -16.02 -4.78 -6.80
N GLY A 164 -16.62 -5.16 -5.67
CA GLY A 164 -16.93 -6.53 -5.24
C GLY A 164 -18.26 -7.08 -5.76
N ALA A 165 -19.11 -6.26 -6.39
CA ALA A 165 -20.41 -6.72 -6.85
C ALA A 165 -20.32 -7.79 -7.94
N LEU A 166 -19.51 -7.56 -8.98
CA LEU A 166 -19.44 -8.48 -10.13
C LEU A 166 -18.12 -8.35 -10.91
N ILE A 167 -17.88 -9.34 -11.78
CA ILE A 167 -16.86 -9.28 -12.84
C ILE A 167 -17.57 -8.81 -14.12
N PRO A 168 -17.32 -7.59 -14.61
CA PRO A 168 -18.06 -7.05 -15.74
C PRO A 168 -17.83 -7.84 -17.03
N ARG A 169 -18.92 -8.21 -17.70
CA ARG A 169 -18.97 -8.82 -19.03
C ARG A 169 -19.19 -7.73 -20.09
N TYR A 170 -18.70 -7.96 -21.31
CA TYR A 170 -19.15 -7.17 -22.46
C TYR A 170 -20.63 -7.41 -22.76
N GLY A 171 -21.39 -6.33 -22.89
CA GLY A 171 -22.82 -6.38 -23.16
C GLY A 171 -23.65 -6.42 -21.87
N LEU A 172 -24.39 -7.51 -21.63
CA LEU A 172 -25.33 -7.60 -20.52
C LEU A 172 -24.70 -8.14 -19.23
N ASN A 173 -24.90 -7.37 -18.15
CA ASN A 173 -24.48 -7.67 -16.79
C ASN A 173 -25.72 -7.76 -15.88
N ILE A 174 -25.72 -8.74 -14.97
CA ILE A 174 -26.84 -8.97 -14.04
C ILE A 174 -26.31 -8.87 -12.62
N MET A 175 -26.82 -7.91 -11.86
CA MET A 175 -26.57 -7.79 -10.43
C MET A 175 -27.78 -8.35 -9.69
N TYR A 176 -27.57 -9.35 -8.84
CA TYR A 176 -28.59 -9.74 -7.88
C TYR A 176 -28.75 -8.64 -6.85
N ASP A 177 -30.00 -8.26 -6.66
CA ASP A 177 -30.44 -7.44 -5.56
C ASP A 177 -30.85 -8.38 -4.42
N GLU A 178 -30.00 -8.39 -3.39
CA GLU A 178 -30.13 -9.25 -2.22
C GLU A 178 -30.87 -8.51 -1.08
N THR A 179 -31.73 -7.53 -1.40
CA THR A 179 -32.52 -6.77 -0.41
C THR A 179 -33.29 -7.71 0.53
N PHE A 180 -33.93 -8.74 -0.01
CA PHE A 180 -34.71 -9.70 0.78
C PHE A 180 -33.94 -10.36 1.93
N PRO A 181 -32.85 -11.10 1.68
CA PRO A 181 -32.08 -11.71 2.78
C PRO A 181 -31.42 -10.69 3.70
N TRP A 182 -31.12 -9.47 3.22
CA TRP A 182 -30.48 -8.46 4.05
C TRP A 182 -31.43 -7.67 4.94
N TYR A 183 -32.65 -7.38 4.50
CA TYR A 183 -33.61 -6.69 5.39
C TYR A 183 -34.00 -7.59 6.55
N LEU A 184 -34.18 -8.90 6.34
CA LEU A 184 -34.45 -9.86 7.41
C LEU A 184 -33.32 -9.85 8.45
N ARG A 185 -32.07 -9.77 7.98
CA ARG A 185 -30.91 -9.64 8.85
C ARG A 185 -30.86 -8.29 9.56
N MET A 186 -31.30 -7.19 8.95
CA MET A 186 -31.37 -5.88 9.61
C MET A 186 -32.50 -5.82 10.64
N GLU A 187 -33.62 -6.50 10.39
CA GLU A 187 -34.72 -6.68 11.33
C GLU A 187 -34.27 -7.49 12.55
N ASP A 188 -33.49 -8.57 12.35
CA ASP A 188 -32.83 -9.33 13.43
C ASP A 188 -31.89 -8.47 14.31
N TYR A 189 -31.41 -7.36 13.75
CA TYR A 189 -30.61 -6.36 14.47
C TYR A 189 -31.47 -5.27 15.15
N GLY A 190 -32.79 -5.34 15.05
CA GLY A 190 -33.74 -4.43 15.70
C GLY A 190 -34.11 -3.20 14.88
N LEU A 191 -33.81 -3.18 13.58
CA LEU A 191 -34.17 -2.07 12.69
C LEU A 191 -35.64 -2.16 12.25
N GLN A 192 -36.46 -1.16 12.58
CA GLN A 192 -37.90 -1.16 12.29
C GLN A 192 -38.22 -0.90 10.80
N ASP A 193 -37.42 -0.05 10.16
CA ASP A 193 -37.52 0.34 8.75
C ASP A 193 -36.57 -0.47 7.84
N ALA A 194 -36.29 -1.72 8.21
CA ALA A 194 -35.24 -2.55 7.63
C ALA A 194 -35.33 -2.71 6.10
N GLU A 195 -36.53 -2.94 5.58
CA GLU A 195 -36.74 -3.12 4.13
C GLU A 195 -36.40 -1.85 3.35
N SER A 196 -36.96 -0.71 3.78
CA SER A 196 -36.70 0.59 3.13
C SER A 196 -35.22 0.99 3.20
N VAL A 197 -34.57 0.78 4.34
CA VAL A 197 -33.14 1.09 4.51
C VAL A 197 -32.28 0.19 3.62
N THR A 198 -32.60 -1.11 3.57
CA THR A 198 -31.87 -2.07 2.74
C THR A 198 -32.05 -1.76 1.25
N GLN A 199 -33.28 -1.43 0.81
CA GLN A 199 -33.53 -1.05 -0.57
C GLN A 199 -32.74 0.20 -0.97
N HIS A 200 -32.70 1.21 -0.10
CA HIS A 200 -31.90 2.42 -0.33
C HIS A 200 -30.41 2.12 -0.55
N ILE A 201 -29.85 1.20 0.26
CA ILE A 201 -28.48 0.72 0.09
C ILE A 201 -28.31 0.07 -1.29
N TYR A 202 -29.19 -0.87 -1.68
CA TYR A 202 -29.08 -1.56 -2.96
C TYR A 202 -29.25 -0.65 -4.17
N ASP A 203 -30.13 0.36 -4.09
CA ASP A 203 -30.29 1.37 -5.13
C ASP A 203 -28.99 2.17 -5.32
N GLY A 204 -28.34 2.55 -4.21
CA GLY A 204 -27.03 3.21 -4.22
C GLY A 204 -25.95 2.33 -4.86
N ILE A 205 -25.84 1.07 -4.41
CA ILE A 205 -24.89 0.10 -4.96
C ILE A 205 -25.14 -0.13 -6.45
N PHE A 206 -26.38 -0.43 -6.85
CA PHE A 206 -26.72 -0.71 -8.24
C PHE A 206 -26.33 0.45 -9.17
N ASN A 207 -26.63 1.68 -8.77
CA ASN A 207 -26.27 2.86 -9.54
C ASN A 207 -24.76 3.02 -9.72
N ALA A 208 -23.97 2.80 -8.66
CA ALA A 208 -22.52 2.85 -8.73
C ALA A 208 -21.91 1.68 -9.52
N VAL A 209 -22.45 0.46 -9.36
CA VAL A 209 -22.05 -0.72 -10.12
C VAL A 209 -22.32 -0.52 -11.61
N ARG A 210 -23.46 0.07 -11.98
CA ARG A 210 -23.75 0.43 -13.38
C ARG A 210 -22.69 1.36 -13.96
N ARG A 211 -22.21 2.35 -13.18
CA ARG A 211 -21.11 3.24 -13.60
C ARG A 211 -19.79 2.49 -13.70
N TYR A 212 -19.47 1.66 -12.70
CA TYR A 212 -18.28 0.81 -12.72
C TYR A 212 -18.24 -0.11 -13.95
N VAL A 213 -19.33 -0.79 -14.27
CA VAL A 213 -19.46 -1.63 -15.49
C VAL A 213 -19.22 -0.81 -16.76
N ARG A 214 -19.77 0.40 -16.84
CA ARG A 214 -19.57 1.29 -17.99
C ARG A 214 -18.10 1.71 -18.16
N LEU A 215 -17.29 1.75 -17.10
CA LEU A 215 -15.86 1.99 -17.27
C LEU A 215 -15.21 0.92 -18.15
N PHE A 216 -15.63 -0.34 -18.09
CA PHE A 216 -15.09 -1.40 -18.93
C PHE A 216 -15.52 -1.23 -20.39
N ASP A 217 -16.81 -1.01 -20.61
CA ASP A 217 -17.40 -0.72 -21.92
C ASP A 217 -18.57 0.27 -21.73
N PRO A 218 -18.51 1.49 -22.31
CA PRO A 218 -19.57 2.49 -22.20
C PRO A 218 -20.96 2.01 -22.65
N ASN A 219 -21.01 0.99 -23.52
CA ASN A 219 -22.24 0.44 -24.08
C ASN A 219 -22.84 -0.70 -23.24
N SER A 220 -22.09 -1.23 -22.26
CA SER A 220 -22.57 -2.31 -21.41
C SER A 220 -23.85 -1.93 -20.66
N LYS A 221 -24.75 -2.89 -20.56
CA LYS A 221 -26.02 -2.78 -19.85
C LYS A 221 -25.91 -3.54 -18.53
N THR A 222 -26.50 -2.98 -17.48
CA THR A 222 -26.62 -3.63 -16.17
C THR A 222 -28.08 -3.64 -15.78
N ILE A 223 -28.60 -4.81 -15.42
CA ILE A 223 -29.94 -4.98 -14.86
C ILE A 223 -29.86 -5.49 -13.42
N SER A 224 -30.84 -5.11 -12.62
CA SER A 224 -31.04 -5.63 -11.27
C SER A 224 -31.97 -6.84 -11.34
N LEU A 225 -31.68 -7.87 -10.55
CA LEU A 225 -32.53 -9.04 -10.35
C LEU A 225 -32.78 -9.23 -8.85
N PRO A 226 -33.93 -8.77 -8.33
CA PRO A 226 -34.31 -8.97 -6.93
C PRO A 226 -34.49 -10.45 -6.59
N PHE A 227 -33.95 -10.88 -5.45
CA PHE A 227 -34.08 -12.27 -4.98
C PHE A 227 -35.54 -12.74 -4.89
N THR A 228 -36.45 -11.87 -4.46
CA THR A 228 -37.90 -12.12 -4.39
C THR A 228 -38.50 -12.51 -5.74
N GLU A 229 -38.00 -11.94 -6.84
CA GLU A 229 -38.48 -12.20 -8.20
C GLU A 229 -38.02 -13.56 -8.75
N LEU A 230 -36.95 -14.16 -8.21
CA LEU A 230 -36.64 -15.57 -8.49
C LEU A 230 -37.78 -16.47 -8.03
N ASN A 231 -38.47 -16.06 -6.96
CA ASN A 231 -39.67 -16.68 -6.42
C ASN A 231 -39.45 -18.18 -6.12
N LEU A 232 -38.28 -18.50 -5.55
CA LEU A 232 -37.79 -19.88 -5.39
C LEU A 232 -38.71 -20.73 -4.50
N GLN A 233 -39.34 -20.11 -3.51
CA GLN A 233 -40.22 -20.80 -2.58
C GLN A 233 -41.58 -21.12 -3.20
N SER A 234 -42.31 -20.15 -3.76
CA SER A 234 -43.65 -20.43 -4.30
C SER A 234 -43.61 -21.33 -5.54
N LYS A 235 -42.50 -21.31 -6.30
CA LYS A 235 -42.24 -22.26 -7.40
C LYS A 235 -41.82 -23.65 -6.92
N GLY A 236 -41.74 -23.91 -5.61
CA GLY A 236 -41.37 -25.21 -5.04
C GLY A 236 -39.91 -25.62 -5.25
N LEU A 237 -39.04 -24.69 -5.69
CA LEU A 237 -37.65 -25.01 -6.05
C LEU A 237 -36.79 -25.29 -4.82
N ILE A 238 -37.03 -24.58 -3.72
CA ILE A 238 -36.35 -24.85 -2.44
C ILE A 238 -36.77 -26.22 -1.91
N GLN A 239 -38.06 -26.54 -1.91
CA GLN A 239 -38.57 -27.85 -1.48
C GLN A 239 -37.98 -29.00 -2.31
N LYS A 240 -37.97 -28.85 -3.64
CA LYS A 240 -37.36 -29.82 -4.56
C LYS A 240 -35.87 -30.00 -4.28
N TRP A 241 -35.15 -28.91 -4.03
CA TRP A 241 -33.74 -28.97 -3.71
C TRP A 241 -33.47 -29.62 -2.34
N SER A 242 -34.29 -29.31 -1.32
CA SER A 242 -34.24 -29.99 -0.02
C SER A 242 -34.44 -31.50 -0.16
N ALA A 243 -35.37 -31.96 -1.00
CA ALA A 243 -35.56 -33.38 -1.27
C ALA A 243 -34.34 -34.05 -1.94
N ILE A 244 -33.63 -33.33 -2.82
CA ILE A 244 -32.38 -33.84 -3.45
C ILE A 244 -31.27 -34.04 -2.41
N VAL A 245 -31.17 -33.14 -1.42
CA VAL A 245 -30.09 -33.18 -0.41
C VAL A 245 -30.47 -33.97 0.85
N GLU A 246 -31.74 -34.36 0.99
CA GLU A 246 -32.26 -35.13 2.12
C GLU A 246 -31.41 -36.37 2.48
N PRO A 247 -30.93 -37.19 1.51
CA PRO A 247 -30.10 -38.36 1.86
C PRO A 247 -28.78 -37.96 2.55
N TYR A 248 -28.21 -36.81 2.20
CA TYR A 248 -27.00 -36.27 2.83
C TYR A 248 -27.31 -35.78 4.24
N LEU A 249 -28.43 -35.08 4.40
CA LEU A 249 -28.90 -34.60 5.70
C LEU A 249 -29.11 -35.77 6.67
N ARG A 250 -29.85 -36.81 6.27
CA ARG A 250 -30.11 -38.00 7.11
C ARG A 250 -28.82 -38.76 7.44
N ALA A 251 -27.88 -38.84 6.50
CA ALA A 251 -26.57 -39.44 6.76
C ALA A 251 -25.78 -38.66 7.81
N LEU A 252 -25.82 -37.32 7.80
CA LEU A 252 -25.20 -36.47 8.82
C LEU A 252 -25.88 -36.64 10.18
N GLU A 253 -27.21 -36.58 10.23
CA GLU A 253 -27.96 -36.76 11.48
C GLU A 253 -27.65 -38.10 12.14
N LYS A 254 -27.64 -39.19 11.35
CA LYS A 254 -27.28 -40.52 11.83
C LYS A 254 -25.82 -40.58 12.31
N LYS A 255 -24.89 -40.00 11.55
CA LYS A 255 -23.45 -40.01 11.88
C LYS A 255 -23.16 -39.30 13.21
N TYR A 256 -23.85 -38.20 13.48
CA TYR A 256 -23.62 -37.38 14.68
C TYR A 256 -24.66 -37.63 15.79
N GLY A 257 -25.63 -38.53 15.59
CA GLY A 257 -26.71 -38.80 16.55
C GLY A 257 -27.52 -37.55 16.88
N LEU A 258 -28.03 -36.88 15.84
CA LEU A 258 -28.79 -35.63 15.89
C LEU A 258 -30.29 -35.83 15.60
N GLU A 259 -30.88 -36.95 16.04
CA GLU A 259 -32.22 -37.37 15.61
C GLU A 259 -33.30 -36.30 15.84
N ASN A 260 -34.15 -36.10 14.82
CA ASN A 260 -35.38 -35.31 14.80
C ASN A 260 -35.25 -33.78 14.93
N GLY A 261 -34.25 -33.17 14.28
CA GLY A 261 -34.34 -31.74 13.97
C GLY A 261 -35.55 -31.45 13.06
N TYR A 262 -36.42 -30.51 13.42
CA TYR A 262 -37.46 -30.05 12.50
C TYR A 262 -36.81 -29.22 11.38
N HIS A 263 -36.70 -29.82 10.20
CA HIS A 263 -36.14 -29.19 9.00
C HIS A 263 -37.25 -28.83 8.02
N ASN A 264 -37.89 -27.68 8.21
CA ASN A 264 -38.84 -27.16 7.23
C ASN A 264 -38.11 -26.40 6.13
N SER A 265 -38.20 -26.87 4.90
CA SER A 265 -37.60 -26.22 3.73
C SER A 265 -38.10 -24.78 3.51
N ASN A 266 -39.32 -24.46 3.96
CA ASN A 266 -39.92 -23.14 3.81
C ASN A 266 -39.32 -22.08 4.75
N ASP A 267 -38.65 -22.51 5.82
CA ASP A 267 -38.05 -21.60 6.81
C ASP A 267 -36.56 -21.32 6.51
N GLN A 268 -36.05 -21.82 5.38
CA GLN A 268 -34.62 -21.81 5.04
C GLN A 268 -34.21 -20.57 4.24
N LEU A 269 -34.27 -19.40 4.86
CA LEU A 269 -33.90 -18.11 4.23
C LEU A 269 -32.49 -18.12 3.59
N LYS A 270 -31.51 -18.77 4.23
CA LYS A 270 -30.14 -18.89 3.69
C LYS A 270 -30.02 -19.79 2.46
N ALA A 271 -30.97 -20.71 2.23
CA ALA A 271 -30.97 -21.54 1.03
C ALA A 271 -31.12 -20.70 -0.24
N TRP A 272 -31.77 -19.53 -0.17
CA TRP A 272 -31.93 -18.64 -1.33
C TRP A 272 -30.59 -18.14 -1.84
N VAL A 273 -29.71 -17.67 -0.95
CA VAL A 273 -28.36 -17.21 -1.32
C VAL A 273 -27.57 -18.36 -1.94
N MET A 274 -27.53 -19.53 -1.31
CA MET A 274 -26.80 -20.70 -1.82
C MET A 274 -27.35 -21.18 -3.18
N TYR A 275 -28.67 -21.12 -3.39
CA TYR A 275 -29.30 -21.49 -4.66
C TYR A 275 -28.78 -20.64 -5.83
N THR A 276 -28.39 -19.39 -5.58
CA THR A 276 -27.80 -18.55 -6.64
C THR A 276 -26.38 -18.95 -7.05
N TYR A 277 -25.65 -19.69 -6.21
CA TYR A 277 -24.32 -20.20 -6.56
C TYR A 277 -24.42 -21.50 -7.36
N PHE A 278 -25.26 -22.44 -6.93
CA PHE A 278 -25.28 -23.80 -7.49
C PHE A 278 -26.64 -24.51 -7.44
N GLY A 279 -27.74 -23.75 -7.41
CA GLY A 279 -29.10 -24.29 -7.52
C GLY A 279 -29.32 -24.99 -8.86
N PRO A 280 -29.93 -26.19 -8.91
CA PRO A 280 -30.08 -26.96 -10.14
C PRO A 280 -30.78 -26.23 -11.29
N GLU A 281 -31.73 -25.35 -10.99
CA GLU A 281 -32.58 -24.66 -11.98
C GLU A 281 -32.31 -23.16 -12.06
N ILE A 282 -31.18 -22.69 -11.50
CA ILE A 282 -30.88 -21.25 -11.42
C ILE A 282 -30.81 -20.59 -12.80
N LEU A 283 -30.22 -21.27 -13.80
CA LEU A 283 -30.16 -20.77 -15.17
C LEU A 283 -31.55 -20.50 -15.75
N PHE A 284 -32.48 -21.43 -15.55
CA PHE A 284 -33.86 -21.30 -16.01
C PHE A 284 -34.57 -20.14 -15.31
N CYS A 285 -34.41 -20.02 -13.98
CA CYS A 285 -35.01 -18.93 -13.20
C CYS A 285 -34.58 -17.55 -13.70
N VAL A 286 -33.27 -17.37 -13.92
CA VAL A 286 -32.72 -16.10 -14.39
C VAL A 286 -33.18 -15.80 -15.82
N LYS A 287 -33.23 -16.81 -16.71
CA LYS A 287 -33.73 -16.63 -18.09
C LYS A 287 -35.17 -16.13 -18.10
N ASN A 288 -36.05 -16.79 -17.35
CA ASN A 288 -37.47 -16.43 -17.30
C ASN A 288 -37.69 -15.02 -16.76
N TYR A 289 -36.95 -14.65 -15.70
CA TYR A 289 -37.02 -13.29 -15.17
C TYR A 289 -36.66 -12.24 -16.22
N ILE A 290 -35.57 -12.46 -16.97
CA ILE A 290 -35.12 -11.50 -17.99
C ILE A 290 -36.08 -11.49 -19.18
N GLU A 291 -36.62 -12.65 -19.56
CA GLU A 291 -37.64 -12.75 -20.62
C GLU A 291 -38.91 -11.96 -20.27
N GLU A 292 -39.38 -12.08 -19.03
CA GLU A 292 -40.58 -11.41 -18.54
C GLU A 292 -40.37 -9.89 -18.33
N LYS A 293 -39.31 -9.50 -17.62
CA LYS A 293 -39.10 -8.11 -17.20
C LYS A 293 -38.31 -7.27 -18.21
N TYR A 294 -37.47 -7.91 -19.04
CA TYR A 294 -36.59 -7.24 -19.99
C TYR A 294 -36.60 -7.92 -21.38
N PRO A 295 -37.76 -8.08 -22.03
CA PRO A 295 -37.90 -8.86 -23.26
C PRO A 295 -37.04 -8.35 -24.43
N ALA A 296 -36.77 -7.04 -24.48
CA ALA A 296 -35.87 -6.45 -25.48
C ALA A 296 -34.43 -6.95 -25.30
N LEU A 297 -33.91 -6.92 -24.07
CA LEU A 297 -32.56 -7.42 -23.76
C LEU A 297 -32.46 -8.94 -23.92
N TYR A 298 -33.53 -9.67 -23.56
CA TYR A 298 -33.60 -11.12 -23.75
C TYR A 298 -33.39 -11.52 -25.22
N LYS A 299 -34.02 -10.79 -26.14
CA LYS A 299 -33.87 -10.97 -27.60
C LYS A 299 -32.52 -10.47 -28.10
N GLU A 300 -32.11 -9.25 -27.72
CA GLU A 300 -30.84 -8.63 -28.14
C GLU A 300 -29.64 -9.54 -27.83
N PHE A 301 -29.60 -10.10 -26.62
CA PHE A 301 -28.50 -10.95 -26.16
C PHE A 301 -28.72 -12.45 -26.41
N ASN A 302 -29.79 -12.84 -27.11
CA ASN A 302 -30.14 -14.24 -27.42
C ASN A 302 -30.12 -15.17 -26.19
N LEU A 303 -30.67 -14.70 -25.06
CA LEU A 303 -30.55 -15.40 -23.78
C LEU A 303 -31.30 -16.73 -23.75
N ASN A 304 -32.24 -16.96 -24.67
CA ASN A 304 -32.87 -18.26 -24.88
C ASN A 304 -31.85 -19.38 -25.17
N LYS A 305 -30.69 -19.05 -25.77
CA LYS A 305 -29.59 -19.98 -26.06
C LYS A 305 -28.58 -20.12 -24.93
N ALA A 306 -28.72 -19.38 -23.83
CA ALA A 306 -27.80 -19.51 -22.70
C ALA A 306 -27.86 -20.94 -22.13
N THR A 307 -26.68 -21.57 -21.99
CA THR A 307 -26.53 -22.96 -21.52
C THR A 307 -25.83 -23.07 -20.17
N ILE A 308 -25.33 -21.95 -19.63
CA ILE A 308 -24.68 -21.92 -18.32
C ILE A 308 -24.93 -20.59 -17.61
N HIS A 309 -25.09 -20.66 -16.29
CA HIS A 309 -25.11 -19.53 -15.38
C HIS A 309 -23.77 -19.46 -14.63
N ILE A 310 -23.03 -18.36 -14.73
CA ILE A 310 -21.78 -18.12 -14.02
C ILE A 310 -21.97 -17.06 -12.95
N ARG A 311 -21.72 -17.44 -11.69
CA ARG A 311 -21.73 -16.51 -10.55
C ARG A 311 -20.31 -15.98 -10.32
N GLY A 312 -20.14 -14.66 -10.42
CA GLY A 312 -18.90 -13.95 -10.08
C GLY A 312 -18.92 -13.48 -8.63
N LYS A 313 -17.91 -13.83 -7.83
CA LYS A 313 -17.81 -13.40 -6.43
C LYS A 313 -16.36 -13.33 -5.93
N GLN A 314 -16.13 -12.55 -4.87
CA GLN A 314 -14.84 -12.50 -4.18
C GLN A 314 -14.50 -13.88 -3.56
N ILE A 315 -13.23 -14.29 -3.59
CA ILE A 315 -12.79 -15.64 -3.20
C ILE A 315 -13.15 -15.98 -1.74
N ASP A 316 -13.11 -15.00 -0.84
CA ASP A 316 -13.47 -15.17 0.56
C ASP A 316 -14.94 -15.58 0.76
N HIS A 317 -15.82 -15.24 -0.18
CA HIS A 317 -17.23 -15.63 -0.21
C HIS A 317 -17.49 -16.97 -0.89
N LEU A 318 -16.47 -17.58 -1.51
CA LEU A 318 -16.59 -18.90 -2.15
C LEU A 318 -16.36 -20.04 -1.15
N ASP A 319 -16.56 -19.76 0.14
CA ASP A 319 -16.41 -20.72 1.22
C ASP A 319 -17.43 -20.56 2.34
N THR A 320 -17.49 -21.54 3.25
CA THR A 320 -18.14 -21.36 4.55
C THR A 320 -17.51 -20.16 5.28
N GLU A 321 -18.29 -19.50 6.13
CA GLU A 321 -17.77 -18.39 6.96
C GLU A 321 -16.47 -18.84 7.66
N ARG A 322 -15.45 -17.97 7.77
CA ARG A 322 -14.13 -18.37 8.33
C ARG A 322 -14.21 -18.99 9.74
N SER A 323 -15.18 -18.56 10.55
CA SER A 323 -15.51 -19.15 11.86
C SER A 323 -16.02 -20.59 11.79
N ASN A 324 -16.50 -21.01 10.62
CA ASN A 324 -17.09 -22.30 10.31
C ASN A 324 -16.17 -23.21 9.48
N THR A 325 -14.86 -22.97 9.48
CA THR A 325 -13.86 -23.84 8.82
C THR A 325 -13.89 -25.29 9.31
N TRP A 326 -14.43 -25.55 10.51
CA TRP A 326 -14.67 -26.89 11.02
C TRP A 326 -15.60 -27.73 10.10
N MET A 327 -16.47 -27.07 9.33
CA MET A 327 -17.37 -27.72 8.37
C MET A 327 -16.59 -28.41 7.25
N HIS A 328 -15.41 -27.91 6.88
CA HIS A 328 -14.60 -28.51 5.80
C HIS A 328 -14.26 -29.97 6.08
N SER A 329 -13.92 -30.33 7.32
CA SER A 329 -13.64 -31.73 7.66
C SER A 329 -14.85 -32.63 7.40
N ILE A 330 -16.06 -32.10 7.65
CA ILE A 330 -17.31 -32.84 7.47
C ILE A 330 -17.63 -32.94 5.98
N ILE A 331 -17.56 -31.83 5.25
CA ILE A 331 -17.78 -31.76 3.79
C ILE A 331 -16.82 -32.72 3.06
N LEU A 332 -15.53 -32.69 3.43
CA LEU A 332 -14.47 -33.50 2.82
C LEU A 332 -14.36 -34.92 3.40
N LYS A 333 -15.30 -35.34 4.27
CA LYS A 333 -15.42 -36.69 4.85
C LYS A 333 -14.11 -37.20 5.50
N GLN A 334 -13.34 -36.33 6.16
CA GLN A 334 -12.06 -36.69 6.78
C GLN A 334 -12.23 -37.44 8.12
N LYS A 335 -11.23 -38.25 8.50
CA LYS A 335 -11.19 -38.93 9.81
C LYS A 335 -10.94 -37.93 10.93
N ASP A 336 -11.97 -37.62 11.70
CA ASP A 336 -11.89 -36.76 12.87
C ASP A 336 -11.52 -37.56 14.13
N SER A 337 -10.74 -36.96 15.05
CA SER A 337 -10.53 -37.57 16.37
C SER A 337 -11.84 -37.53 17.19
N LYS A 338 -12.03 -38.49 18.11
CA LYS A 338 -13.26 -38.59 18.92
C LYS A 338 -13.60 -37.28 19.66
N LEU A 339 -12.60 -36.65 20.29
CA LEU A 339 -12.74 -35.35 20.97
C LEU A 339 -13.18 -34.22 20.02
N LEU A 340 -12.72 -34.27 18.76
CA LEU A 340 -13.04 -33.29 17.73
C LEU A 340 -14.43 -33.53 17.12
N LEU A 341 -14.86 -34.79 17.01
CA LEU A 341 -16.23 -35.17 16.67
C LEU A 341 -17.23 -34.68 17.72
N ASP A 342 -16.93 -34.90 19.00
CA ASP A 342 -17.80 -34.49 20.12
C ASP A 342 -17.97 -32.97 20.16
N ARG A 343 -16.88 -32.21 19.95
CA ARG A 343 -16.93 -30.74 19.83
C ARG A 343 -17.67 -30.25 18.59
N LYS A 344 -17.61 -30.97 17.47
CA LYS A 344 -18.34 -30.60 16.26
C LYS A 344 -19.84 -30.87 16.40
N LYS A 345 -20.22 -31.96 17.06
CA LYS A 345 -21.63 -32.29 17.33
C LYS A 345 -22.33 -31.14 18.06
N SER A 346 -21.69 -30.52 19.06
CA SER A 346 -22.28 -29.40 19.80
C SER A 346 -22.42 -28.09 18.98
N LEU A 347 -21.71 -27.97 17.86
CA LEU A 347 -21.77 -26.81 16.96
C LEU A 347 -22.72 -27.01 15.77
N LEU A 348 -23.13 -28.25 15.52
CA LEU A 348 -23.91 -28.64 14.35
C LEU A 348 -25.41 -28.43 14.63
N THR A 349 -25.94 -27.27 14.21
CA THR A 349 -27.36 -26.90 14.33
C THR A 349 -28.16 -27.43 13.13
N PRO A 350 -29.52 -27.43 13.18
CA PRO A 350 -30.33 -27.80 12.03
C PRO A 350 -29.99 -26.99 10.76
N PHE A 351 -29.68 -25.70 10.92
CA PHE A 351 -29.21 -24.85 9.83
C PHE A 351 -27.87 -25.34 9.26
N HIS A 352 -26.87 -25.60 10.12
CA HIS A 352 -25.56 -26.09 9.68
C HIS A 352 -25.63 -27.49 9.06
N CYS A 353 -26.49 -28.38 9.56
CA CYS A 353 -26.73 -29.69 8.96
C CYS A 353 -27.14 -29.56 7.49
N GLN A 354 -28.10 -28.67 7.21
CA GLN A 354 -28.60 -28.44 5.86
C GLN A 354 -27.52 -27.86 4.94
N GLU A 355 -26.80 -26.83 5.40
CA GLU A 355 -25.72 -26.20 4.63
C GLU A 355 -24.62 -27.22 4.28
N VAL A 356 -24.19 -28.03 5.25
CA VAL A 356 -23.18 -29.07 5.02
C VAL A 356 -23.71 -30.15 4.08
N ALA A 357 -24.97 -30.56 4.20
CA ALA A 357 -25.60 -31.51 3.28
C ALA A 357 -25.61 -31.00 1.83
N GLN A 358 -25.98 -29.73 1.63
CA GLN A 358 -25.96 -29.08 0.31
C GLN A 358 -24.54 -28.99 -0.27
N LEU A 359 -23.54 -28.67 0.55
CA LEU A 359 -22.14 -28.58 0.12
C LEU A 359 -21.52 -29.96 -0.17
N GLN A 360 -21.90 -31.01 0.58
CA GLN A 360 -21.52 -32.39 0.27
C GLN A 360 -22.15 -32.87 -1.04
N TRP A 361 -23.44 -32.54 -1.25
CA TRP A 361 -24.10 -32.82 -2.53
C TRP A 361 -23.40 -32.10 -3.69
N LEU A 362 -23.06 -30.81 -3.52
CA LEU A 362 -22.29 -30.04 -4.50
C LEU A 362 -20.93 -30.67 -4.78
N PHE A 363 -20.21 -31.11 -3.75
CA PHE A 363 -18.93 -31.80 -3.92
C PHE A 363 -19.07 -33.06 -4.78
N ASP A 364 -20.13 -33.85 -4.58
CA ASP A 364 -20.36 -35.11 -5.29
C ASP A 364 -20.93 -34.88 -6.72
N HIS A 365 -21.85 -33.92 -6.89
CA HIS A 365 -22.68 -33.77 -8.09
C HIS A 365 -22.44 -32.48 -8.89
N GLY A 366 -21.65 -31.54 -8.38
CA GLY A 366 -21.52 -30.23 -8.99
C GLY A 366 -21.10 -30.25 -10.46
N HIS A 367 -20.39 -31.29 -10.90
CA HIS A 367 -19.91 -31.48 -12.26
C HIS A 367 -20.98 -31.62 -13.37
N SER A 368 -22.25 -31.84 -13.00
CA SER A 368 -23.39 -31.98 -13.92
C SER A 368 -24.27 -30.73 -14.00
N LEU A 369 -23.99 -29.71 -13.20
CA LEU A 369 -24.82 -28.50 -13.14
C LEU A 369 -24.59 -27.59 -14.34
N GLN A 370 -25.66 -26.90 -14.75
CA GLN A 370 -25.61 -25.78 -15.69
C GLN A 370 -25.24 -24.46 -14.98
N SER A 371 -24.54 -24.56 -13.85
CA SER A 371 -24.02 -23.43 -13.08
C SER A 371 -22.52 -23.57 -12.88
N GLY A 372 -21.80 -22.45 -12.91
CA GLY A 372 -20.37 -22.39 -12.60
C GLY A 372 -19.99 -21.10 -11.87
N LEU A 373 -18.70 -20.93 -11.62
CA LEU A 373 -18.17 -19.84 -10.79
C LEU A 373 -16.93 -19.19 -11.38
N ALA A 374 -16.80 -17.89 -11.14
CA ALA A 374 -15.59 -17.11 -11.35
C ALA A 374 -15.23 -16.35 -10.06
N GLY A 375 -14.02 -16.57 -9.56
CA GLY A 375 -13.52 -15.95 -8.33
C GLY A 375 -12.54 -14.83 -8.60
N PHE A 376 -12.59 -13.77 -7.79
CA PHE A 376 -11.65 -12.64 -7.83
C PHE A 376 -11.22 -12.19 -6.43
N LEU A 377 -10.18 -11.36 -6.35
CA LEU A 377 -9.68 -10.80 -5.09
C LEU A 377 -9.98 -9.31 -5.00
N ASP A 378 -10.29 -8.87 -3.78
CA ASP A 378 -10.45 -7.47 -3.40
C ASP A 378 -9.55 -7.17 -2.19
N SER A 379 -8.27 -6.91 -2.49
CA SER A 379 -7.22 -6.72 -1.51
C SER A 379 -7.12 -5.26 -1.04
N ASN A 380 -6.58 -5.08 0.17
CA ASN A 380 -6.39 -3.80 0.86
C ASN A 380 -4.96 -3.72 1.47
N PHE A 381 -4.70 -2.61 2.16
CA PHE A 381 -3.48 -2.31 2.92
C PHE A 381 -3.09 -3.46 3.86
N GLN A 382 -1.80 -3.78 3.90
CA GLN A 382 -1.20 -4.89 4.66
C GLN A 382 -1.80 -6.27 4.34
N GLY A 383 -2.21 -6.48 3.09
CA GLY A 383 -2.78 -7.76 2.65
C GLY A 383 -4.07 -8.11 3.38
N ARG A 384 -4.77 -7.10 3.89
CA ARG A 384 -6.13 -7.21 4.43
C ARG A 384 -7.13 -7.33 3.28
N LEU A 385 -8.32 -7.84 3.55
CA LEU A 385 -9.43 -7.78 2.59
C LEU A 385 -10.26 -6.52 2.84
N LEU A 386 -10.52 -5.77 1.76
CA LEU A 386 -11.17 -4.45 1.83
C LEU A 386 -12.52 -4.48 2.56
N HIS A 387 -13.30 -5.52 2.26
CA HIS A 387 -14.62 -5.79 2.81
C HIS A 387 -14.63 -6.45 4.22
N GLU A 388 -13.53 -7.09 4.63
CA GLU A 388 -13.53 -7.96 5.79
C GLU A 388 -12.86 -7.33 7.02
N GLU A 389 -11.91 -6.41 6.83
CA GLU A 389 -11.01 -5.98 7.91
C GLU A 389 -10.96 -4.46 8.06
N SER A 390 -11.16 -3.99 9.30
CA SER A 390 -10.88 -2.61 9.66
C SER A 390 -9.40 -2.33 9.48
N VAL A 391 -9.09 -1.09 9.14
CA VAL A 391 -7.73 -0.55 9.11
C VAL A 391 -7.15 -0.43 10.53
N TYR A 392 -8.01 -0.29 11.54
CA TYR A 392 -7.61 -0.24 12.93
C TYR A 392 -7.33 -1.64 13.50
N PRO A 393 -6.26 -1.82 14.30
CA PRO A 393 -6.06 -3.01 15.11
C PRO A 393 -7.29 -3.32 15.97
N ARG A 394 -7.58 -4.61 16.22
CA ARG A 394 -8.80 -5.04 16.94
C ARG A 394 -8.97 -4.38 18.32
N SER A 395 -7.88 -4.15 19.06
CA SER A 395 -7.92 -3.45 20.36
C SER A 395 -8.38 -2.00 20.21
N ILE A 396 -7.84 -1.27 19.23
CA ILE A 396 -8.18 0.12 18.93
C ILE A 396 -9.62 0.21 18.41
N LEU A 397 -9.99 -0.66 17.46
CA LEU A 397 -11.34 -0.75 16.91
C LEU A 397 -12.36 -0.93 18.04
N LYS A 398 -12.08 -1.85 18.96
CA LYS A 398 -12.94 -2.11 20.11
C LYS A 398 -13.08 -0.88 21.00
N ASN A 399 -11.98 -0.18 21.32
CA ASN A 399 -12.03 1.03 22.14
C ASN A 399 -12.84 2.15 21.47
N LYS A 400 -12.58 2.42 20.17
CA LYS A 400 -13.34 3.42 19.40
C LYS A 400 -14.85 3.12 19.39
N ILE A 401 -15.23 1.85 19.24
CA ILE A 401 -16.65 1.42 19.27
C ILE A 401 -17.27 1.61 20.66
N THR A 402 -16.51 1.41 21.75
CA THR A 402 -17.03 1.45 23.11
C THR A 402 -17.07 2.85 23.74
N GLU A 403 -16.17 3.75 23.33
CA GLU A 403 -16.01 5.06 23.98
C GLU A 403 -16.95 6.12 23.40
N ASN A 404 -17.10 6.19 22.07
CA ASN A 404 -18.21 6.88 21.37
C ASN A 404 -18.06 6.63 19.86
N LEU A 405 -19.14 6.25 19.16
CA LEU A 405 -19.15 6.15 17.69
C LEU A 405 -19.28 7.56 17.08
N SER A 406 -18.18 8.31 17.02
CA SER A 406 -18.12 9.65 16.42
C SER A 406 -18.20 9.60 14.89
N SER A 407 -18.52 10.74 14.25
CA SER A 407 -18.50 10.89 12.80
C SER A 407 -17.14 10.56 12.18
N GLU A 408 -16.04 10.87 12.87
CA GLU A 408 -14.67 10.58 12.42
C GLU A 408 -14.41 9.08 12.17
N TYR A 409 -15.09 8.19 12.90
CA TYR A 409 -14.99 6.76 12.66
C TYR A 409 -15.66 6.38 11.33
N TYR A 410 -16.83 6.95 11.07
CA TYR A 410 -17.66 6.57 9.93
C TYR A 410 -17.18 7.20 8.61
N ASP A 411 -16.68 8.43 8.66
CA ASP A 411 -16.28 9.21 7.47
C ASP A 411 -14.78 9.12 7.16
N SER A 412 -14.07 8.17 7.79
CA SER A 412 -12.63 7.98 7.60
C SER A 412 -12.26 7.76 6.12
N PRO A 413 -11.28 8.50 5.56
CA PRO A 413 -10.87 8.35 4.15
C PRO A 413 -10.19 7.00 3.85
N LEU A 414 -9.93 6.20 4.90
CA LEU A 414 -9.40 4.84 4.80
C LEU A 414 -10.46 3.81 4.36
N ARG A 415 -11.75 4.19 4.37
CA ARG A 415 -12.87 3.43 3.83
C ARG A 415 -13.67 4.34 2.88
N LEU A 416 -13.40 4.25 1.58
CA LEU A 416 -14.10 5.07 0.58
C LEU A 416 -15.58 4.70 0.49
N HIS A 417 -16.43 5.72 0.55
CA HIS A 417 -17.86 5.65 0.39
C HIS A 417 -18.41 6.91 -0.30
N ALA A 418 -19.70 6.95 -0.60
CA ALA A 418 -20.28 8.00 -1.45
C ALA A 418 -20.12 9.44 -0.90
N HIS A 419 -19.96 9.58 0.41
CA HIS A 419 -19.93 10.87 1.11
C HIS A 419 -18.53 11.40 1.43
N ASN A 420 -17.47 10.58 1.33
CA ASN A 420 -16.11 10.99 1.66
C ASN A 420 -15.13 10.97 0.46
N VAL A 421 -15.67 11.02 -0.76
CA VAL A 421 -14.87 10.95 -2.00
C VAL A 421 -13.80 12.04 -2.04
N GLY A 422 -14.12 13.26 -1.60
CA GLY A 422 -13.18 14.38 -1.58
C GLY A 422 -12.01 14.14 -0.63
N GLU A 423 -12.32 13.71 0.59
CA GLU A 423 -11.37 13.39 1.66
C GLU A 423 -10.49 12.21 1.27
N THR A 424 -11.04 11.15 0.67
CA THR A 424 -10.26 10.02 0.16
C THR A 424 -9.32 10.47 -0.96
N VAL A 425 -9.78 11.27 -1.92
CA VAL A 425 -8.92 11.78 -3.00
C VAL A 425 -7.80 12.66 -2.45
N GLN A 426 -8.09 13.51 -1.46
CA GLN A 426 -7.07 14.31 -0.77
C GLN A 426 -6.05 13.43 -0.04
N PHE A 427 -6.50 12.39 0.67
CA PHE A 427 -5.63 11.41 1.33
C PHE A 427 -4.74 10.68 0.32
N LEU A 428 -5.30 10.17 -0.77
CA LEU A 428 -4.54 9.57 -1.87
C LEU A 428 -3.56 10.55 -2.49
N GLY A 429 -3.88 11.85 -2.49
CA GLY A 429 -3.03 12.92 -2.99
C GLY A 429 -1.70 13.03 -2.25
N ARG A 430 -1.61 12.55 -1.01
CA ARG A 430 -0.38 12.55 -0.20
C ARG A 430 0.70 11.65 -0.78
N PHE A 431 0.34 10.58 -1.49
CA PHE A 431 1.28 9.65 -2.13
C PHE A 431 1.97 10.26 -3.37
N LYS A 432 1.53 11.43 -3.84
CA LYS A 432 2.21 12.19 -4.91
C LYS A 432 3.45 12.95 -4.42
N GLN A 433 3.73 12.98 -3.13
CA GLN A 433 4.81 13.76 -2.55
C GLN A 433 5.78 12.84 -1.80
N LEU A 434 7.08 13.00 -2.05
CA LEU A 434 8.15 12.35 -1.26
C LEU A 434 8.08 12.71 0.24
N ASN A 435 7.39 13.82 0.52
CA ASN A 435 7.35 14.45 1.82
C ASN A 435 6.51 13.71 2.87
N SER A 436 5.73 12.71 2.49
CA SER A 436 4.77 12.11 3.42
C SER A 436 5.41 11.32 4.56
N ILE A 437 6.53 10.60 4.37
CA ILE A 437 7.17 9.80 5.47
C ILE A 437 8.71 9.62 5.34
N SER A 438 9.29 9.64 4.13
CA SER A 438 10.73 9.33 3.91
C SER A 438 11.72 10.43 4.33
N ILE A 439 11.21 11.65 4.52
CA ILE A 439 11.95 12.86 4.88
C ILE A 439 12.90 12.65 6.05
N SER A 440 12.47 11.92 7.08
CA SER A 440 13.16 11.90 8.36
C SER A 440 14.59 11.37 8.27
N LYS A 441 14.92 10.49 7.31
CA LYS A 441 16.27 9.92 7.17
C LYS A 441 17.16 10.71 6.22
N ASN A 442 16.63 11.18 5.10
CA ASN A 442 17.39 11.99 4.13
C ASN A 442 17.70 13.37 4.70
N ILE A 443 16.74 14.02 5.37
CA ILE A 443 17.02 15.26 6.09
C ILE A 443 18.01 15.02 7.22
N LEU A 444 17.96 13.87 7.92
CA LEU A 444 18.96 13.57 8.95
C LEU A 444 20.39 13.49 8.37
N LEU A 445 20.54 12.86 7.21
CA LEU A 445 21.82 12.71 6.52
C LEU A 445 22.34 14.07 6.02
N GLU A 446 21.46 14.87 5.42
CA GLU A 446 21.79 16.22 4.96
C GLU A 446 22.15 17.14 6.15
N PHE A 447 21.38 17.08 7.23
CA PHE A 447 21.68 17.77 8.48
C PHE A 447 23.04 17.36 9.05
N GLN A 448 23.36 16.05 9.07
CA GLN A 448 24.67 15.57 9.50
C GLN A 448 25.81 16.09 8.61
N GLN A 449 25.62 16.15 7.30
CA GLN A 449 26.61 16.71 6.37
C GLN A 449 26.83 18.21 6.58
N ILE A 450 25.75 18.98 6.73
CA ILE A 450 25.81 20.43 7.00
C ILE A 450 26.48 20.69 8.35
N LYS A 451 26.14 19.93 9.40
CA LYS A 451 26.78 20.04 10.71
C LYS A 451 28.29 19.75 10.65
N ARG A 452 28.70 18.67 9.96
CA ARG A 452 30.13 18.37 9.72
C ARG A 452 30.83 19.48 8.94
N ARG A 453 30.16 20.09 7.96
CA ARG A 453 30.69 21.23 7.20
C ARG A 453 30.91 22.45 8.09
N ALA A 454 29.94 22.80 8.94
CA ALA A 454 30.04 23.90 9.89
C ALA A 454 31.17 23.69 10.92
N GLU A 455 31.30 22.46 11.45
CA GLU A 455 32.41 22.08 12.35
C GLU A 455 33.78 22.24 11.68
N ASN A 456 33.91 21.82 10.42
CA ASN A 456 35.15 22.00 9.66
C ASN A 456 35.47 23.47 9.38
N ILE A 457 34.47 24.31 9.12
CA ILE A 457 34.65 25.76 8.97
C ILE A 457 35.11 26.38 10.30
N ASN A 458 34.50 26.02 11.44
CA ASN A 458 34.92 26.48 12.77
C ASN A 458 36.38 26.13 13.07
N ARG A 459 36.82 24.89 12.75
CA ARG A 459 38.22 24.49 12.89
C ARG A 459 39.16 25.36 12.05
N LYS A 460 38.78 25.68 10.80
CA LYS A 460 39.57 26.56 9.92
C LYS A 460 39.64 28.00 10.45
N ILE A 461 38.54 28.54 10.97
CA ILE A 461 38.50 29.87 11.61
C ILE A 461 39.44 29.89 12.81
N SER A 462 39.33 28.94 13.73
CA SER A 462 40.18 28.86 14.92
C SER A 462 41.67 28.82 14.58
N VAL A 463 42.06 28.02 13.57
CA VAL A 463 43.47 27.98 13.10
C VAL A 463 43.91 29.33 12.52
N LEU A 464 43.05 30.02 11.78
CA LEU A 464 43.37 31.33 11.21
C LEU A 464 43.43 32.43 12.28
N GLU A 465 42.55 32.41 13.28
CA GLU A 465 42.58 33.33 14.41
C GLU A 465 43.85 33.15 15.25
N ASP A 466 44.24 31.89 15.50
CA ASP A 466 45.51 31.58 16.16
C ASP A 466 46.70 32.12 15.35
N PHE A 467 46.68 31.90 14.04
CA PHE A 467 47.69 32.42 13.11
C PHE A 467 47.75 33.96 13.10
N ILE A 468 46.59 34.64 13.06
CA ILE A 468 46.49 36.11 13.13
C ILE A 468 47.04 36.62 14.45
N SER A 469 46.67 36.00 15.58
CA SER A 469 47.11 36.42 16.91
C SER A 469 48.64 36.39 17.02
N VAL A 470 49.28 35.37 16.45
CA VAL A 470 50.74 35.24 16.43
C VAL A 470 51.36 36.29 15.52
N PHE A 471 50.80 36.57 14.34
CA PHE A 471 51.34 37.59 13.44
C PHE A 471 51.17 39.02 13.96
N ILE A 472 50.12 39.32 14.74
CA ILE A 472 49.99 40.59 15.47
C ILE A 472 51.09 40.74 16.53
N LEU A 473 51.43 39.65 17.23
CA LEU A 473 52.56 39.64 18.16
C LEU A 473 53.90 39.81 17.43
N VAL A 474 54.05 39.19 16.25
CA VAL A 474 55.24 39.35 15.38
C VAL A 474 55.36 40.80 14.95
N GLU A 475 54.29 41.45 14.50
CA GLU A 475 54.29 42.87 14.13
C GLU A 475 54.78 43.75 15.28
N LYS A 476 54.24 43.55 16.49
CA LYS A 476 54.67 44.28 17.69
C LYS A 476 56.12 43.99 18.09
N PHE A 477 56.57 42.75 17.92
CA PHE A 477 57.90 42.28 18.34
C PHE A 477 59.02 42.83 17.46
N PHE A 478 58.79 42.99 16.16
CA PHE A 478 59.84 43.33 15.21
C PHE A 478 60.11 44.85 15.09
N HIS A 479 59.61 45.70 15.99
CA HIS A 479 59.97 47.13 16.02
C HIS A 479 61.41 47.36 16.54
N VAL A 480 62.31 47.74 15.64
CA VAL A 480 63.72 48.05 15.96
C VAL A 480 63.86 49.55 16.26
N LYS A 481 64.40 49.92 17.43
CA LYS A 481 64.84 51.30 17.70
C LYS A 481 66.32 51.46 17.36
N SER A 482 66.63 52.51 16.59
CA SER A 482 68.00 52.99 16.37
C SER A 482 68.50 53.66 17.66
N ARG A 483 69.63 53.21 18.21
CA ARG A 483 70.42 54.04 19.15
C ARG A 483 71.51 54.74 18.35
N ASN A 484 71.61 56.04 18.54
CA ASN A 484 72.50 56.97 17.86
C ASN A 484 73.88 56.38 17.52
N ASN A 485 74.25 56.52 16.25
CA ASN A 485 75.60 56.50 15.67
C ASN A 485 76.54 55.29 15.89
N SER A 486 76.02 54.06 16.05
CA SER A 486 76.82 52.87 15.76
C SER A 486 76.05 51.87 14.89
N SER A 487 76.74 51.17 13.98
CA SER A 487 76.20 50.17 13.02
C SER A 487 75.60 48.91 13.67
N THR A 488 75.48 48.89 15.00
CA THR A 488 75.00 47.77 15.80
C THR A 488 73.53 47.98 16.17
N GLN A 489 72.64 47.24 15.52
CA GLN A 489 71.21 47.29 15.83
C GLN A 489 70.88 46.20 16.86
N MET A 490 70.24 46.59 17.96
CA MET A 490 69.88 45.69 19.05
C MET A 490 68.37 45.65 19.26
N LEU A 491 67.84 44.46 19.57
CA LEU A 491 66.50 44.30 20.12
C LEU A 491 66.57 44.35 21.65
N GLU A 492 65.70 45.15 22.28
CA GLU A 492 65.56 45.20 23.75
C GLU A 492 65.15 43.82 24.30
N SER A 493 65.54 43.52 25.55
CA SER A 493 65.16 42.29 26.22
C SER A 493 63.65 42.32 26.53
N LEU A 494 62.93 41.31 26.04
CA LEU A 494 61.48 41.36 25.93
C LEU A 494 60.74 40.57 27.01
N PRO A 495 59.55 41.05 27.45
CA PRO A 495 58.67 40.37 28.40
C PRO A 495 57.75 39.37 27.68
N VAL A 496 58.32 38.53 26.79
CA VAL A 496 57.55 37.52 26.03
C VAL A 496 58.03 36.14 26.45
N SER A 497 57.10 35.26 26.84
CA SER A 497 57.46 33.91 27.29
C SER A 497 58.15 33.11 26.17
N SER A 498 59.08 32.23 26.56
CA SER A 498 59.76 31.31 25.64
C SER A 498 58.79 30.45 24.82
N LYS A 499 57.63 30.12 25.40
CA LYS A 499 56.53 29.41 24.71
C LYS A 499 56.00 30.18 23.49
N ILE A 500 55.83 31.50 23.60
CA ILE A 500 55.33 32.35 22.50
C ILE A 500 56.38 32.47 21.40
N LEU A 501 57.66 32.63 21.76
CA LEU A 501 58.76 32.69 20.78
C LEU A 501 58.91 31.38 19.98
N ILE A 502 58.76 30.22 20.64
CA ILE A 502 58.74 28.91 19.96
C ILE A 502 57.55 28.83 18.98
N LYS A 503 56.40 29.38 19.36
CA LYS A 503 55.20 29.41 18.51
C LYS A 503 55.39 30.32 17.29
N MET A 504 55.93 31.53 17.49
CA MET A 504 56.29 32.47 16.42
C MET A 504 57.30 31.84 15.45
N LYS A 505 58.37 31.23 15.97
CA LYS A 505 59.37 30.50 15.20
C LYS A 505 58.73 29.47 14.27
N LYS A 506 57.90 28.58 14.81
CA LYS A 506 57.22 27.53 14.02
C LYS A 506 56.36 28.12 12.91
N ILE A 507 55.58 29.16 13.22
CA ILE A 507 54.65 29.79 12.26
C ILE A 507 55.41 30.57 11.17
N CYS A 508 56.44 31.33 11.54
CA CYS A 508 57.28 32.05 10.58
C CYS A 508 58.02 31.09 9.64
N ILE A 509 58.62 30.01 10.16
CA ILE A 509 59.24 28.98 9.32
C ILE A 509 58.21 28.38 8.37
N LYS A 510 57.04 27.96 8.89
CA LYS A 510 55.99 27.35 8.06
C LYS A 510 55.50 28.28 6.95
N ARG A 511 55.38 29.58 7.23
CA ARG A 511 54.91 30.59 6.26
C ARG A 511 55.97 30.94 5.23
N PHE A 512 57.21 31.16 5.66
CA PHE A 512 58.23 31.82 4.85
C PHE A 512 59.32 30.89 4.30
N ARG A 513 59.38 29.61 4.71
CA ARG A 513 60.41 28.65 4.22
C ARG A 513 60.52 28.59 2.69
N ASN A 514 59.42 28.82 1.98
CA ASN A 514 59.33 28.73 0.52
C ASN A 514 59.03 30.09 -0.13
N ASP A 515 59.12 31.19 0.61
CA ASP A 515 58.81 32.52 0.07
C ASP A 515 59.89 32.94 -0.94
N ALA A 516 59.51 33.03 -2.21
CA ALA A 516 60.43 33.30 -3.32
C ALA A 516 61.02 34.72 -3.26
N TYR A 517 60.31 35.68 -2.67
CA TYR A 517 60.78 37.05 -2.53
C TYR A 517 61.78 37.16 -1.38
N LEU A 518 61.50 36.53 -0.24
CA LEU A 518 62.46 36.46 0.87
C LEU A 518 63.73 35.69 0.47
N LYS A 519 63.60 34.58 -0.27
CA LYS A 519 64.74 33.84 -0.84
C LYS A 519 65.62 34.74 -1.71
N ARG A 520 65.01 35.56 -2.59
CA ARG A 520 65.74 36.52 -3.43
C ARG A 520 66.40 37.63 -2.63
N LYS A 521 65.71 38.22 -1.63
CA LYS A 521 66.28 39.27 -0.77
C LYS A 521 67.41 38.77 0.14
N LEU A 522 67.42 37.48 0.52
CA LEU A 522 68.47 36.87 1.34
C LEU A 522 69.64 36.28 0.51
N GLY A 523 69.47 36.12 -0.81
CA GLY A 523 70.47 35.59 -1.74
C GLY A 523 71.54 36.61 -2.11
N LEU A 524 72.62 36.63 -1.32
CA LEU A 524 73.86 37.33 -1.61
C LEU A 524 74.59 36.64 -2.79
N SER A 525 74.55 37.23 -3.99
CA SER A 525 75.22 36.81 -5.24
C SER A 525 74.77 35.46 -5.87
N GLU A 526 75.07 35.26 -7.16
CA GLU A 526 74.66 34.09 -7.97
C GLU A 526 75.18 32.74 -7.45
N THR A 527 76.11 32.72 -6.49
CA THR A 527 76.79 31.50 -6.01
C THR A 527 76.45 31.09 -4.57
N GLN A 528 75.61 31.82 -3.81
CA GLN A 528 75.22 31.44 -2.45
C GLN A 528 73.70 31.44 -2.22
N SER A 529 73.12 30.26 -1.97
CA SER A 529 71.72 30.13 -1.53
C SER A 529 71.64 29.94 -0.01
N ILE A 530 70.98 30.85 0.70
CA ILE A 530 70.69 30.69 2.13
C ILE A 530 69.38 29.89 2.30
N ASP A 531 69.42 28.80 3.08
CA ASP A 531 68.20 28.12 3.52
C ASP A 531 67.43 29.03 4.49
N VAL A 532 66.30 29.55 4.00
CA VAL A 532 65.41 30.47 4.74
C VAL A 532 64.87 29.85 6.02
N ALA A 533 64.60 28.54 6.05
CA ALA A 533 64.11 27.89 7.26
C ALA A 533 65.20 27.82 8.34
N ILE A 534 66.45 27.52 7.96
CA ILE A 534 67.61 27.52 8.85
C ILE A 534 67.92 28.94 9.33
N TYR A 535 67.82 29.93 8.43
CA TYR A 535 68.07 31.34 8.75
C TYR A 535 67.06 31.91 9.75
N ILE A 536 65.77 31.62 9.56
CA ILE A 536 64.70 31.99 10.52
C ILE A 536 64.88 31.23 11.83
N LYS A 537 65.27 29.94 11.78
CA LYS A 537 65.54 29.12 12.96
C LYS A 537 66.66 29.73 13.81
N ASP A 538 67.79 30.08 13.19
CA ASP A 538 68.95 30.72 13.81
C ASP A 538 68.57 32.05 14.49
N PHE A 539 67.77 32.88 13.82
CA PHE A 539 67.24 34.12 14.40
C PHE A 539 66.45 33.89 15.69
N PHE A 540 65.43 33.01 15.65
CA PHE A 540 64.59 32.75 16.83
C PHE A 540 65.33 31.98 17.94
N ASP A 541 66.33 31.16 17.60
CA ASP A 541 67.17 30.48 18.61
C ASP A 541 68.08 31.45 19.35
N LYS A 542 68.59 32.49 18.67
CA LYS A 542 69.30 33.60 19.33
C LYS A 542 68.37 34.43 20.22
N LEU A 543 67.15 34.72 19.76
CA LEU A 543 66.12 35.38 20.57
C LEU A 543 65.81 34.61 21.86
N LEU A 544 65.65 33.29 21.75
CA LEU A 544 65.38 32.42 22.90
C LEU A 544 66.54 32.39 23.91
N LYS A 545 67.80 32.42 23.45
CA LYS A 545 68.97 32.50 24.33
C LYS A 545 69.04 33.84 25.07
N GLY A 546 68.89 34.96 24.36
CA GLY A 546 68.93 36.29 25.00
C GLY A 546 67.76 36.56 25.96
N THR A 547 66.58 35.93 25.77
CA THR A 547 65.51 35.99 26.79
C THR A 547 65.83 35.27 28.10
N LYS A 548 66.69 34.22 28.07
CA LYS A 548 67.13 33.54 29.30
C LYS A 548 68.21 34.34 30.03
N GLU A 549 69.10 34.97 29.27
CA GLU A 549 70.27 35.68 29.80
C GLU A 549 69.98 37.18 30.08
N LYS A 550 68.81 37.70 29.68
CA LYS A 550 68.41 39.13 29.75
C LYS A 550 69.38 40.09 29.05
N VAL A 551 70.14 39.61 28.07
CA VAL A 551 71.13 40.40 27.32
C VAL A 551 70.52 40.94 26.02
N PRO A 552 70.80 42.20 25.63
CA PRO A 552 70.38 42.74 24.34
C PRO A 552 71.00 41.96 23.17
N ILE A 553 70.20 41.69 22.14
CA ILE A 553 70.59 40.77 21.06
C ILE A 553 70.97 41.57 19.81
N ASN A 554 72.20 41.37 19.31
CA ASN A 554 72.64 41.97 18.05
C ASN A 554 71.90 41.31 16.89
N VAL A 555 71.13 42.12 16.15
CA VAL A 555 70.30 41.66 15.03
C VAL A 555 70.77 42.15 13.67
N SER A 556 71.97 42.74 13.56
CA SER A 556 72.50 43.25 12.29
C SER A 556 72.52 42.19 11.17
N LYS A 557 72.77 40.91 11.51
CA LYS A 557 72.72 39.76 10.56
C LYS A 557 71.31 39.50 10.00
N TYR A 558 70.25 39.88 10.71
CA TYR A 558 68.84 39.52 10.41
C TYR A 558 67.99 40.68 9.92
N LEU A 559 68.61 41.82 9.63
CA LEU A 559 67.93 43.07 9.29
C LEU A 559 66.98 42.96 8.09
N LEU A 560 67.39 42.24 7.05
CA LEU A 560 66.58 42.03 5.86
C LEU A 560 65.32 41.20 6.16
N PHE A 561 65.44 40.18 7.00
CA PHE A 561 64.30 39.38 7.45
C PHE A 561 63.38 40.19 8.38
N ILE A 562 63.94 41.01 9.28
CA ILE A 562 63.16 41.89 10.14
C ILE A 562 62.32 42.87 9.30
N LYS A 563 62.94 43.56 8.33
CA LYS A 563 62.21 44.46 7.41
C LYS A 563 61.17 43.74 6.58
N PHE A 564 61.49 42.57 6.05
CA PHE A 564 60.53 41.75 5.31
C PHE A 564 59.33 41.33 6.16
N ILE A 565 59.57 40.95 7.42
CA ILE A 565 58.49 40.62 8.37
C ILE A 565 57.64 41.85 8.68
N GLN A 566 58.24 43.03 8.87
CA GLN A 566 57.51 44.29 9.08
C GLN A 566 56.63 44.66 7.87
N GLU A 567 57.14 44.46 6.64
CA GLU A 567 56.40 44.70 5.39
C GLU A 567 55.24 43.70 5.20
N GLN A 568 55.49 42.41 5.44
CA GLN A 568 54.55 41.35 5.10
C GLN A 568 53.52 41.04 6.19
N SER A 569 53.86 41.23 7.46
CA SER A 569 52.96 40.86 8.57
C SER A 569 51.61 41.59 8.52
N PRO A 570 51.54 42.92 8.29
CA PRO A 570 50.26 43.63 8.17
C PRO A 570 49.40 43.12 7.01
N LEU A 571 50.03 42.80 5.87
CA LEU A 571 49.35 42.24 4.69
C LEU A 571 48.79 40.84 4.98
N ILE A 572 49.58 39.99 5.64
CA ILE A 572 49.19 38.63 6.03
C ILE A 572 48.05 38.65 7.04
N VAL A 573 48.09 39.57 8.02
CA VAL A 573 47.02 39.76 9.01
C VAL A 573 45.75 40.24 8.31
N ARG A 574 45.84 41.22 7.41
CA ARG A 574 44.69 41.75 6.65
C ARG A 574 44.04 40.68 5.78
N GLN A 575 44.82 39.93 4.99
CA GLN A 575 44.34 38.84 4.15
C GLN A 575 43.71 37.71 4.97
N SER A 576 44.34 37.34 6.09
CA SER A 576 43.81 36.32 7.00
C SER A 576 42.49 36.76 7.64
N LYS A 577 42.38 38.02 8.08
CA LYS A 577 41.14 38.60 8.63
C LYS A 577 40.01 38.61 7.60
N GLN A 578 40.30 38.98 6.35
CA GLN A 578 39.32 38.90 5.25
C GLN A 578 38.85 37.46 5.01
N ARG A 579 39.77 36.50 5.06
CA ARG A 579 39.46 35.08 4.92
C ARG A 579 38.61 34.55 6.08
N VAL A 580 38.89 34.97 7.32
CA VAL A 580 38.05 34.68 8.49
C VAL A 580 36.65 35.23 8.27
N SER A 581 36.49 36.51 7.88
CA SER A 581 35.18 37.11 7.59
C SER A 581 34.39 36.32 6.54
N LYS A 582 35.04 35.87 5.45
CA LYS A 582 34.40 35.03 4.43
C LYS A 582 33.94 33.69 5.00
N LEU A 583 34.80 33.00 5.75
CA LEU A 583 34.46 31.73 6.40
C LEU A 583 33.33 31.88 7.42
N THR A 584 33.27 33.00 8.15
CA THR A 584 32.17 33.29 9.08
C THR A 584 30.85 33.47 8.34
N LYS A 585 30.84 34.14 7.18
CA LYS A 585 29.63 34.22 6.34
C LYS A 585 29.18 32.85 5.83
N GLU A 586 30.11 32.02 5.36
CA GLU A 586 29.82 30.64 4.92
C GLU A 586 29.29 29.78 6.06
N LYS A 587 29.83 29.93 7.28
CA LYS A 587 29.33 29.27 8.49
C LYS A 587 27.89 29.70 8.79
N ASN A 588 27.63 31.00 8.87
CA ASN A 588 26.30 31.53 9.18
C ASN A 588 25.25 31.06 8.16
N SER A 589 25.64 30.95 6.89
CA SER A 589 24.78 30.35 5.86
C SER A 589 24.49 28.87 6.13
N ALA A 590 25.51 28.08 6.47
CA ALA A 590 25.35 26.66 6.78
C ALA A 590 24.49 26.44 8.04
N ASP A 591 24.70 27.26 9.08
CA ASP A 591 23.92 27.23 10.32
C ASP A 591 22.46 27.61 10.05
N LYS A 592 22.21 28.62 9.19
CA LYS A 592 20.86 29.00 8.77
C LYS A 592 20.14 27.85 8.05
N THR A 593 20.80 27.21 7.08
CA THR A 593 20.22 26.05 6.37
C THR A 593 19.96 24.87 7.32
N ALA A 594 20.85 24.64 8.29
CA ALA A 594 20.62 23.62 9.33
C ALA A 594 19.39 23.94 10.19
N GLN A 595 19.20 25.21 10.55
CA GLN A 595 18.03 25.67 11.30
C GLN A 595 16.72 25.45 10.52
N GLU A 596 16.70 25.83 9.23
CA GLU A 596 15.56 25.63 8.33
C GLU A 596 15.19 24.14 8.19
N LEU A 597 16.19 23.26 8.08
CA LEU A 597 15.98 21.81 8.04
C LEU A 597 15.45 21.25 9.36
N VAL A 598 15.93 21.75 10.51
CA VAL A 598 15.44 21.34 11.83
C VAL A 598 13.97 21.74 12.01
N THR A 599 13.60 22.97 11.64
CA THR A 599 12.20 23.42 11.66
C THR A 599 11.34 22.51 10.78
N THR A 600 11.79 22.19 9.57
CA THR A 600 11.09 21.28 8.66
C THR A 600 10.91 19.87 9.25
N VAL A 601 11.91 19.31 9.93
CA VAL A 601 11.81 18.00 10.59
C VAL A 601 10.86 18.06 11.79
N SER A 602 10.98 19.09 12.62
CA SER A 602 10.10 19.30 13.77
C SER A 602 8.65 19.46 13.34
N ASP A 603 8.39 20.26 12.31
CA ASP A 603 7.04 20.47 11.77
C ASP A 603 6.48 19.17 11.18
N ASN A 604 7.29 18.38 10.47
CA ASN A 604 6.86 17.06 9.98
C ASN A 604 6.60 16.05 11.09
N ILE A 605 7.40 16.05 12.16
CA ILE A 605 7.18 15.19 13.34
C ILE A 605 5.90 15.61 14.05
N ILE A 606 5.70 16.91 14.28
CA ILE A 606 4.48 17.44 14.89
C ILE A 606 3.27 17.09 14.02
N TYR A 607 3.35 17.34 12.71
CA TYR A 607 2.31 17.00 11.74
C TYR A 607 1.99 15.50 11.78
N SER A 608 3.01 14.63 11.82
CA SER A 608 2.83 13.17 11.93
C SER A 608 2.20 12.71 13.25
N ASN A 609 2.39 13.50 14.33
CA ASN A 609 1.80 13.22 15.63
C ASN A 609 0.38 13.78 15.77
N THR A 610 0.00 14.78 14.96
CA THR A 610 -1.35 15.39 14.96
C THR A 610 -2.29 14.77 13.92
N ASP A 611 -1.76 14.24 12.82
CA ASP A 611 -2.53 13.68 11.72
C ASP A 611 -2.55 12.14 11.79
N GLU A 612 -3.65 11.54 12.26
CA GLU A 612 -3.82 10.08 12.35
C GLU A 612 -3.52 9.38 11.01
N LEU A 613 -3.81 10.04 9.88
CA LEU A 613 -3.65 9.47 8.54
C LEU A 613 -2.19 9.39 8.09
N ALA A 614 -1.28 10.15 8.72
CA ALA A 614 0.14 10.12 8.40
C ALA A 614 0.72 8.70 8.51
N THR A 615 0.27 7.92 9.50
CA THR A 615 0.70 6.53 9.72
C THR A 615 0.33 5.56 8.60
N TYR A 616 -0.52 5.97 7.66
CA TYR A 616 -1.00 5.16 6.52
C TYR A 616 -0.46 5.61 5.16
N THR A 617 0.54 6.51 5.14
CA THR A 617 1.08 7.10 3.88
C THR A 617 2.42 6.50 3.44
N ASN A 618 2.69 5.23 3.80
CA ASN A 618 3.91 4.52 3.42
C ASN A 618 3.98 4.34 1.89
N ILE A 619 5.11 4.73 1.29
CA ILE A 619 5.36 4.47 -0.15
C ILE A 619 5.77 3.01 -0.36
N LEU A 620 6.65 2.49 0.50
CA LEU A 620 7.13 1.11 0.50
C LEU A 620 7.00 0.47 1.90
N PRO A 621 6.72 -0.84 1.99
CA PRO A 621 6.47 -1.76 0.87
C PRO A 621 5.15 -1.45 0.14
N LEU A 622 5.00 -1.87 -1.12
CA LEU A 622 3.77 -1.59 -1.90
C LEU A 622 2.53 -2.22 -1.29
N SER A 623 2.68 -3.31 -0.53
CA SER A 623 1.59 -3.91 0.24
C SER A 623 1.05 -2.99 1.35
N GLU A 624 1.79 -1.96 1.74
CA GLU A 624 1.40 -0.92 2.70
C GLU A 624 1.04 0.40 2.03
N ASN A 625 0.91 0.44 0.72
CA ASN A 625 0.60 1.65 -0.01
C ASN A 625 -0.91 1.69 -0.33
N TYR A 626 -1.67 2.58 0.32
CA TYR A 626 -3.12 2.69 0.07
C TYR A 626 -3.45 3.06 -1.37
N PHE A 627 -2.61 3.85 -2.05
CA PHE A 627 -2.84 4.17 -3.46
C PHE A 627 -2.81 2.90 -4.33
N VAL A 628 -1.91 1.96 -4.03
CA VAL A 628 -1.80 0.67 -4.72
C VAL A 628 -3.07 -0.17 -4.56
N THR A 629 -3.73 -0.14 -3.39
CA THR A 629 -5.03 -0.79 -3.17
C THR A 629 -6.08 -0.32 -4.17
N TYR A 630 -6.22 0.99 -4.39
CA TYR A 630 -7.19 1.52 -5.35
C TYR A 630 -6.79 1.22 -6.80
N MET A 631 -5.49 1.21 -7.11
CA MET A 631 -4.99 0.78 -8.43
C MET A 631 -5.41 -0.65 -8.77
N GLN A 632 -5.40 -1.57 -7.80
CA GLN A 632 -5.75 -2.99 -8.02
C GLN A 632 -7.17 -3.17 -8.58
N GLN A 633 -8.11 -2.33 -8.14
CA GLN A 633 -9.49 -2.38 -8.63
C GLN A 633 -9.67 -1.80 -10.05
N LEU A 634 -8.63 -1.11 -10.56
CA LEU A 634 -8.60 -0.41 -11.84
C LEU A 634 -7.54 -0.98 -12.81
N LEU A 635 -6.99 -2.18 -12.57
CA LEU A 635 -5.98 -2.82 -13.44
C LEU A 635 -6.48 -3.19 -14.85
N PHE A 636 -7.76 -3.04 -15.13
CA PHE A 636 -8.31 -3.15 -16.48
C PHE A 636 -8.03 -1.89 -17.32
N ILE A 637 -7.57 -0.80 -16.70
CA ILE A 637 -7.08 0.39 -17.38
C ILE A 637 -5.59 0.16 -17.69
N LYS A 638 -5.24 0.14 -18.98
CA LYS A 638 -3.87 -0.16 -19.44
C LYS A 638 -2.79 0.67 -18.73
N SER A 639 -3.00 1.98 -18.62
CA SER A 639 -2.05 2.89 -17.96
C SER A 639 -1.83 2.55 -16.48
N VAL A 640 -2.90 2.21 -15.75
CA VAL A 640 -2.84 1.80 -14.34
C VAL A 640 -2.13 0.46 -14.20
N ARG A 641 -2.46 -0.49 -15.08
CA ARG A 641 -1.83 -1.81 -15.13
C ARG A 641 -0.33 -1.75 -15.39
N ASP A 642 0.08 -0.99 -16.39
CA ASP A 642 1.48 -0.86 -16.79
C ASP A 642 2.28 -0.19 -15.65
N ALA A 643 1.72 0.87 -15.04
CA ALA A 643 2.28 1.52 -13.86
C ALA A 643 2.42 0.56 -12.67
N TYR A 644 1.38 -0.25 -12.38
CA TYR A 644 1.39 -1.24 -11.30
C TYR A 644 2.51 -2.27 -11.45
N ILE A 645 2.69 -2.79 -12.67
CA ILE A 645 3.76 -3.76 -12.98
C ILE A 645 5.13 -3.11 -12.80
N ASP A 646 5.32 -1.86 -13.23
CA ASP A 646 6.60 -1.18 -13.08
C ASP A 646 6.95 -0.84 -11.62
N MET A 647 5.95 -0.45 -10.83
CA MET A 647 6.12 -0.26 -9.38
C MET A 647 6.61 -1.55 -8.70
N GLU A 648 6.03 -2.71 -9.02
CA GLU A 648 6.48 -4.00 -8.47
C GLU A 648 7.91 -4.35 -8.90
N LYS A 649 8.30 -4.06 -10.15
CA LYS A 649 9.70 -4.24 -10.61
C LYS A 649 10.66 -3.34 -9.84
N ILE A 650 10.26 -2.10 -9.52
CA ILE A 650 11.08 -1.16 -8.74
C ILE A 650 11.24 -1.69 -7.30
N GLU A 651 10.15 -2.09 -6.66
CA GLU A 651 10.18 -2.65 -5.30
C GLU A 651 11.05 -3.92 -5.23
N SER A 652 10.88 -4.84 -6.18
CA SER A 652 11.59 -6.12 -6.21
C SER A 652 13.07 -6.01 -6.63
N SER A 653 13.47 -4.88 -7.22
CA SER A 653 14.87 -4.67 -7.66
C SER A 653 15.85 -4.66 -6.49
N LYS A 654 16.82 -5.57 -6.50
CA LYS A 654 17.93 -5.58 -5.51
C LYS A 654 19.01 -4.53 -5.79
N LYS A 655 18.99 -3.91 -6.98
CA LYS A 655 20.03 -2.98 -7.46
C LYS A 655 19.81 -1.53 -7.02
N ILE A 656 18.57 -1.18 -6.69
CA ILE A 656 18.14 0.19 -6.41
C ILE A 656 18.05 0.36 -4.88
N LEU A 657 18.56 1.46 -4.35
CA LEU A 657 18.44 1.80 -2.92
C LEU A 657 16.99 2.14 -2.57
N LYS A 658 16.58 1.90 -1.32
CA LYS A 658 15.19 2.13 -0.87
C LYS A 658 14.68 3.54 -1.23
N ASN A 659 15.47 4.57 -0.99
CA ASN A 659 15.06 5.97 -1.24
C ASN A 659 14.83 6.23 -2.74
N GLU A 660 15.73 5.75 -3.59
CA GLU A 660 15.60 5.88 -5.05
C GLU A 660 14.38 5.08 -5.57
N LYS A 661 14.02 3.96 -4.92
CA LYS A 661 12.77 3.24 -5.24
C LYS A 661 11.54 4.08 -4.91
N GLU A 662 11.52 4.70 -3.73
CA GLU A 662 10.41 5.55 -3.29
C GLU A 662 10.24 6.76 -4.24
N GLU A 663 11.33 7.41 -4.64
CA GLU A 663 11.33 8.50 -5.64
C GLU A 663 10.70 8.05 -6.96
N LYS A 664 11.18 6.95 -7.53
CA LYS A 664 10.64 6.39 -8.78
C LYS A 664 9.16 6.00 -8.66
N ILE A 665 8.75 5.44 -7.52
CA ILE A 665 7.34 5.10 -7.28
C ILE A 665 6.48 6.38 -7.19
N VAL A 666 6.94 7.41 -6.47
CA VAL A 666 6.21 8.68 -6.36
C VAL A 666 6.04 9.34 -7.74
N GLU A 667 7.06 9.31 -8.60
CA GLU A 667 6.95 9.80 -9.98
C GLU A 667 5.89 9.03 -10.80
N ILE A 668 5.79 7.71 -10.62
CA ILE A 668 4.74 6.90 -11.25
C ILE A 668 3.37 7.29 -10.71
N ILE A 669 3.24 7.45 -9.38
CA ILE A 669 1.98 7.85 -8.73
C ILE A 669 1.53 9.23 -9.23
N GLN A 670 2.43 10.21 -9.31
CA GLN A 670 2.13 11.54 -9.85
C GLN A 670 1.54 11.48 -11.27
N LYS A 671 2.09 10.61 -12.13
CA LYS A 671 1.61 10.41 -13.50
C LYS A 671 0.22 9.78 -13.52
N ILE A 672 -0.02 8.72 -12.73
CA ILE A 672 -1.26 7.94 -12.80
C ILE A 672 -2.40 8.48 -11.92
N PHE A 673 -2.11 9.35 -10.94
CA PHE A 673 -3.09 9.89 -10.00
C PHE A 673 -4.35 10.49 -10.66
N PRO A 674 -4.27 11.32 -11.72
CA PRO A 674 -5.47 11.88 -12.36
C PRO A 674 -6.41 10.80 -12.90
N VAL A 675 -5.86 9.70 -13.43
CA VAL A 675 -6.66 8.58 -13.95
C VAL A 675 -7.44 7.89 -12.83
N ILE A 676 -6.78 7.68 -11.68
CA ILE A 676 -7.41 7.06 -10.50
C ILE A 676 -8.49 7.98 -9.92
N GLU A 677 -8.20 9.27 -9.78
CA GLU A 677 -9.15 10.27 -9.28
C GLU A 677 -10.41 10.34 -10.15
N ASP A 678 -10.26 10.50 -11.46
CA ASP A 678 -11.39 10.60 -12.39
C ASP A 678 -12.27 9.34 -12.34
N CYS A 679 -11.66 8.16 -12.26
CA CYS A 679 -12.40 6.90 -12.17
C CYS A 679 -13.16 6.78 -10.84
N ILE A 680 -12.53 7.12 -9.72
CA ILE A 680 -13.19 7.11 -8.40
C ILE A 680 -14.38 8.07 -8.40
N ARG A 681 -14.19 9.31 -8.86
CA ARG A 681 -15.25 10.32 -8.93
C ARG A 681 -16.39 9.85 -9.83
N PHE A 682 -16.10 9.34 -11.02
CA PHE A 682 -17.14 8.83 -11.92
C PHE A 682 -17.94 7.68 -11.30
N ILE A 683 -17.27 6.70 -10.68
CA ILE A 683 -17.95 5.55 -10.06
C ILE A 683 -18.84 6.00 -8.90
N MET A 684 -18.30 6.82 -7.99
CA MET A 684 -18.97 7.15 -6.74
C MET A 684 -19.99 8.28 -6.89
N LEU A 685 -19.65 9.34 -7.64
CA LEU A 685 -20.45 10.57 -7.75
C LEU A 685 -21.20 10.68 -9.09
N GLY A 686 -20.79 9.95 -10.13
CA GLY A 686 -21.33 10.10 -11.47
C GLY A 686 -20.65 11.24 -12.26
N GLY A 687 -21.39 11.84 -13.19
CA GLY A 687 -20.88 12.84 -14.13
C GLY A 687 -20.49 12.27 -15.49
N ASP A 688 -19.69 13.03 -16.23
CA ASP A 688 -19.23 12.66 -17.57
C ASP A 688 -18.34 11.44 -17.53
N TYR A 689 -18.44 10.61 -18.58
CA TYR A 689 -17.57 9.47 -18.74
C TYR A 689 -16.11 9.94 -18.86
N PRO A 690 -15.15 9.36 -18.12
CA PRO A 690 -13.76 9.82 -18.10
C PRO A 690 -12.99 9.36 -19.37
N TRP A 691 -13.39 9.87 -20.55
CA TRP A 691 -12.84 9.47 -21.85
C TRP A 691 -11.33 9.64 -21.94
N ASP A 692 -10.82 10.75 -21.40
CA ASP A 692 -9.41 11.10 -21.49
C ASP A 692 -8.59 10.16 -20.63
N SER A 693 -8.98 9.98 -19.36
CA SER A 693 -8.35 9.05 -18.43
C SER A 693 -8.46 7.58 -18.86
N ARG A 694 -9.53 7.19 -19.56
CA ARG A 694 -9.72 5.80 -20.05
C ARG A 694 -8.98 5.49 -21.35
N PHE A 695 -8.93 6.43 -22.29
CA PHE A 695 -8.53 6.13 -23.66
C PHE A 695 -7.45 7.04 -24.25
N LYS A 696 -7.33 8.30 -23.79
CA LYS A 696 -6.29 9.22 -24.30
C LYS A 696 -5.00 9.15 -23.50
N TYR A 697 -5.10 9.05 -22.18
CA TYR A 697 -3.94 8.98 -21.30
C TYR A 697 -3.17 7.68 -21.52
N GLN A 698 -1.86 7.80 -21.74
CA GLN A 698 -0.95 6.67 -21.90
C GLN A 698 0.22 6.83 -20.94
N TYR A 699 0.31 5.93 -19.97
CA TYR A 699 1.53 5.78 -19.17
C TYR A 699 2.60 5.14 -20.06
N ARG A 700 3.76 5.79 -20.17
CA ARG A 700 4.96 5.23 -20.79
C ARG A 700 5.99 5.02 -19.70
N ALA A 701 6.47 3.79 -19.58
CA ALA A 701 7.63 3.48 -18.76
C ALA A 701 8.80 4.33 -19.26
N SER A 702 9.43 5.06 -18.35
CA SER A 702 10.66 5.84 -18.60
C SER A 702 11.89 4.95 -18.57
#